data_AF-A0AAN6PNT8-F1
#
_entry.id   AF-A0AAN6PNT8-F1
#
_cell.length_a   1.000
_cell.length_b   1.000
_cell.length_c   1.000
_cell.angle_alpha   90.00
_cell.angle_beta   90.00
_cell.angle_gamma   90.00
#
_symmetry.space_group_name_H-M   'P 1'
#
loop_
_entity.id
_entity.type
_entity.pdbx_description
1 polymer ?
#
loop_
_entity_poly.entity_id
_entity_poly.type
_entity_poly.pdbx_seq_one_letter_code
_entity_poly.pdbx_strand_id
1 'polypeptide(L)'
;MTSIYSPGSPILLPNGARIFNRLVDFLRQQYVRYGFQEVITPTIYKKALWAKSGHLDNYADDMYTVTSTSPARAEVSEAGEEAEYGLKPMNCPGHCLIFASQNRSYRDLPIRYADFSPLHRNEISGALSGLTRVRRFHQDDGHIFCRPSQIRDEISKTLDFVRLTYGVLGLGPYRLVLSTRPEQYIGSADEWAQAEGALKTALTESGHEYTVSEGDGAFYGPKIDIILKDSDGKEHQTATIQLDFQLPKRFNLEYAAPAPEYEKRGETTTDAKLLAEYGPVQPVLIHRAVLGSAERLMALLIEHYNGKWPFWLNPRQAIVITVNSTAPVVDWARHTHNLLLGVSHSSSATEAASPTGLAVDFDDSDRSVGLKVREATTKGYGLIIVVGPRDVESKTVGVNATTLAKPGDGAEELKRLKRMDMAPEKLREFMLSLANGYNAMDLTNPSDPPPDYITAARAHGIPLRQSAPIKKGPYPLELPILSHLRSKRVILASASPRRKALLGQIGLTNLEIFPSTEPEDLDKKTHTPEEYVAATAQRKCLAVYQAALARQSEITSHKEKGDVPNPSPDPRQLEDPALVIAADTIIATRAGQILEKPRSEADHVRMLKHLRDTVQHRVLTGVCVLAPKADASHPGYEMASHVEDTKVFFAGEEDGLPDDVIESYVRTREGADKAGGYALQGVGGMVLVDKVEGSVDNVIGLPVRKCLQLCERVVFRQGAEEEGGESD
;
A
#
# COMPACT_ATOMS: atom_id res chain seq x y z
N MET A 1 -21.74 -26.57 -0.55
CA MET A 1 -22.70 -27.65 -0.21
C MET A 1 -22.78 -27.73 1.30
N THR A 2 -23.97 -27.94 1.88
CA THR A 2 -24.12 -28.27 3.30
C THR A 2 -24.48 -29.74 3.42
N SER A 3 -23.96 -30.42 4.43
CA SER A 3 -24.23 -31.83 4.70
C SER A 3 -25.20 -31.94 5.88
N ILE A 4 -26.13 -32.89 5.86
CA ILE A 4 -26.97 -33.21 7.03
C ILE A 4 -26.11 -33.64 8.23
N TYR A 5 -24.92 -34.16 7.98
CA TYR A 5 -23.95 -34.55 9.00
C TYR A 5 -23.13 -33.38 9.55
N SER A 6 -23.22 -32.19 8.93
CA SER A 6 -22.61 -30.97 9.46
C SER A 6 -23.45 -29.74 9.09
N PRO A 7 -24.63 -29.56 9.72
CA PRO A 7 -25.53 -28.45 9.43
C PRO A 7 -24.85 -27.10 9.73
N GLY A 8 -24.99 -26.15 8.81
CA GLY A 8 -24.37 -24.84 8.94
C GLY A 8 -22.85 -24.82 8.77
N SER A 9 -22.22 -25.92 8.32
CA SER A 9 -20.78 -25.95 8.00
C SER A 9 -20.59 -26.10 6.49
N PRO A 10 -20.18 -25.03 5.79
CA PRO A 10 -19.98 -25.10 4.34
C PRO A 10 -18.85 -26.06 3.94
N ILE A 11 -19.14 -26.94 2.97
CA ILE A 11 -18.13 -27.71 2.26
C ILE A 11 -17.75 -26.93 1.00
N LEU A 12 -16.53 -26.38 0.99
CA LEU A 12 -15.94 -25.70 -0.16
C LEU A 12 -15.30 -26.75 -1.08
N LEU A 13 -15.92 -26.97 -2.24
CA LEU A 13 -15.39 -27.82 -3.32
C LEU A 13 -14.15 -27.16 -3.96
N PRO A 14 -13.37 -27.85 -4.83
CA PRO A 14 -12.09 -27.32 -5.33
C PRO A 14 -12.14 -25.89 -5.86
N ASN A 15 -13.18 -25.52 -6.61
CA ASN A 15 -13.35 -24.15 -7.11
C ASN A 15 -13.67 -23.14 -6.01
N GLY A 16 -14.51 -23.51 -5.04
CA GLY A 16 -14.80 -22.66 -3.89
C GLY A 16 -13.57 -22.46 -3.01
N ALA A 17 -12.78 -23.51 -2.80
CA ALA A 17 -11.52 -23.45 -2.07
C ALA A 17 -10.49 -22.55 -2.75
N ARG A 18 -10.42 -22.55 -4.10
CA ARG A 18 -9.56 -21.62 -4.86
C ARG A 18 -9.91 -20.16 -4.58
N ILE A 19 -11.21 -19.80 -4.60
CA ILE A 19 -11.66 -18.44 -4.28
C ILE A 19 -11.29 -18.09 -2.84
N PHE A 20 -11.63 -18.95 -1.90
CA PHE A 20 -11.35 -18.77 -0.47
C PHE A 20 -9.85 -18.52 -0.22
N ASN A 21 -8.98 -19.41 -0.72
CA ASN A 21 -7.54 -19.29 -0.49
C ASN A 21 -6.96 -18.02 -1.12
N ARG A 22 -7.45 -17.58 -2.29
CA ARG A 22 -6.98 -16.33 -2.89
C ARG A 22 -7.38 -15.09 -2.11
N LEU A 23 -8.56 -15.08 -1.48
CA LEU A 23 -8.95 -14.01 -0.56
C LEU A 23 -8.04 -13.97 0.66
N VAL A 24 -7.73 -15.13 1.23
CA VAL A 24 -6.81 -15.27 2.38
C VAL A 24 -5.40 -14.82 1.99
N ASP A 25 -4.87 -15.30 0.87
CA ASP A 25 -3.52 -14.96 0.40
C ASP A 25 -3.40 -13.48 0.04
N PHE A 26 -4.45 -12.89 -0.55
CA PHE A 26 -4.53 -11.44 -0.76
C PHE A 26 -4.38 -10.68 0.56
N LEU A 27 -5.14 -11.06 1.60
CA LEU A 27 -5.05 -10.39 2.89
C LEU A 27 -3.72 -10.62 3.61
N ARG A 28 -3.12 -11.81 3.49
CA ARG A 28 -1.76 -12.07 4.01
C ARG A 28 -0.71 -11.15 3.41
N GLN A 29 -0.82 -10.85 2.11
CA GLN A 29 0.05 -9.85 1.48
C GLN A 29 -0.17 -8.46 2.08
N GLN A 30 -1.43 -8.10 2.39
CA GLN A 30 -1.74 -6.81 3.02
C GLN A 30 -1.31 -6.76 4.49
N TYR A 31 -1.29 -7.87 5.23
CA TYR A 31 -0.81 -7.92 6.61
C TYR A 31 0.62 -7.39 6.74
N VAL A 32 1.49 -7.71 5.79
CA VAL A 32 2.86 -7.17 5.74
C VAL A 32 2.84 -5.64 5.61
N ARG A 33 2.02 -5.09 4.71
CA ARG A 33 1.87 -3.64 4.49
C ARG A 33 1.34 -2.90 5.71
N TYR A 34 0.39 -3.48 6.43
CA TYR A 34 -0.24 -2.88 7.61
C TYR A 34 0.43 -3.29 8.94
N GLY A 35 1.53 -4.04 8.89
CA GLY A 35 2.33 -4.41 10.07
C GLY A 35 1.67 -5.42 11.01
N PHE A 36 0.87 -6.34 10.47
CA PHE A 36 0.28 -7.47 11.18
C PHE A 36 1.20 -8.70 11.13
N GLN A 37 1.21 -9.45 12.23
CA GLN A 37 1.90 -10.74 12.32
C GLN A 37 0.84 -11.84 12.45
N GLU A 38 0.81 -12.78 11.51
CA GLU A 38 -0.12 -13.91 11.54
C GLU A 38 0.26 -14.88 12.67
N VAL A 39 -0.73 -15.29 13.46
CA VAL A 39 -0.60 -16.30 14.52
C VAL A 39 -1.62 -17.41 14.28
N ILE A 40 -1.27 -18.64 14.68
CA ILE A 40 -2.17 -19.79 14.63
C ILE A 40 -2.45 -20.21 16.07
N THR A 41 -3.71 -20.08 16.49
CA THR A 41 -4.11 -20.33 17.87
C THR A 41 -4.96 -21.61 18.01
N PRO A 42 -4.95 -22.27 19.19
CA PRO A 42 -5.81 -23.41 19.46
C PRO A 42 -7.29 -23.16 19.13
N THR A 43 -8.03 -24.22 18.77
CA THR A 43 -9.48 -24.15 18.53
C THR A 43 -10.31 -24.48 19.77
N ILE A 44 -9.73 -25.24 20.70
CA ILE A 44 -10.36 -25.64 21.96
C ILE A 44 -9.62 -25.01 23.13
N TYR A 45 -10.36 -24.49 24.11
CA TYR A 45 -9.80 -23.94 25.35
C TYR A 45 -10.63 -24.40 26.54
N LYS A 46 -9.98 -24.50 27.72
CA LYS A 46 -10.66 -24.81 28.98
C LYS A 46 -11.76 -23.80 29.26
N LYS A 47 -12.89 -24.25 29.81
CA LYS A 47 -14.03 -23.40 30.20
C LYS A 47 -13.64 -22.20 31.07
N ALA A 48 -12.63 -22.38 31.93
CA ALA A 48 -12.06 -21.31 32.76
C ALA A 48 -11.56 -20.10 31.96
N LEU A 49 -11.04 -20.29 30.73
CA LEU A 49 -10.63 -19.17 29.89
C LEU A 49 -11.84 -18.32 29.46
N TRP A 50 -12.95 -18.97 29.10
CA TRP A 50 -14.18 -18.30 28.67
C TRP A 50 -14.89 -17.58 29.82
N ALA A 51 -14.82 -18.14 31.03
CA ALA A 51 -15.26 -17.46 32.25
C ALA A 51 -14.37 -16.24 32.55
N LYS A 52 -13.05 -16.41 32.46
CA LYS A 52 -12.09 -15.30 32.63
C LYS A 52 -12.34 -14.20 31.61
N SER A 53 -12.60 -14.51 30.35
CA SER A 53 -12.90 -13.52 29.31
C SER A 53 -14.31 -12.92 29.38
N GLY A 54 -15.21 -13.46 30.22
CA GLY A 54 -16.62 -13.07 30.28
C GLY A 54 -17.46 -13.55 29.09
N HIS A 55 -16.90 -14.38 28.19
CA HIS A 55 -17.65 -14.92 27.07
C HIS A 55 -18.62 -16.02 27.51
N LEU A 56 -18.29 -16.75 28.58
CA LEU A 56 -19.20 -17.78 29.09
C LEU A 56 -20.56 -17.18 29.50
N ASP A 57 -20.55 -16.03 30.18
CA ASP A 57 -21.78 -15.40 30.67
C ASP A 57 -22.65 -14.81 29.54
N ASN A 58 -22.02 -14.41 28.43
CA ASN A 58 -22.67 -13.68 27.34
C ASN A 58 -22.94 -14.54 26.07
N TYR A 59 -22.21 -15.64 25.89
CA TYR A 59 -22.22 -16.46 24.66
C TYR A 59 -22.39 -17.96 24.93
N ALA A 60 -22.68 -18.41 26.16
CA ALA A 60 -22.80 -19.83 26.50
C ALA A 60 -23.71 -20.62 25.54
N ASP A 61 -24.91 -20.09 25.26
CA ASP A 61 -25.90 -20.76 24.40
C ASP A 61 -25.43 -20.88 22.94
N ASP A 62 -24.57 -19.94 22.51
CA ASP A 62 -24.00 -19.85 21.17
C ASP A 62 -22.64 -20.57 21.06
N MET A 63 -22.16 -21.25 22.11
CA MET A 63 -20.89 -21.96 22.12
C MET A 63 -21.08 -23.48 22.07
N TYR A 64 -20.21 -24.17 21.33
CA TYR A 64 -20.13 -25.63 21.40
C TYR A 64 -19.21 -26.07 22.54
N THR A 65 -19.70 -26.95 23.41
CA THR A 65 -18.90 -27.60 24.45
C THR A 65 -18.23 -28.86 23.90
N VAL A 66 -16.99 -29.11 24.32
CA VAL A 66 -16.21 -30.30 24.01
C VAL A 66 -15.86 -31.00 25.32
N THR A 67 -16.21 -32.27 25.43
CA THR A 67 -15.92 -33.12 26.60
C THR A 67 -15.06 -34.31 26.21
N SER A 68 -14.21 -34.76 27.12
CA SER A 68 -13.43 -36.00 26.97
C SER A 68 -14.26 -37.19 27.47
N THR A 69 -14.28 -38.29 26.72
CA THR A 69 -15.01 -39.51 27.10
C THR A 69 -14.21 -40.47 27.96
N SER A 70 -12.97 -40.14 28.32
CA SER A 70 -12.05 -41.03 29.03
C SER A 70 -11.81 -40.53 30.46
N PRO A 71 -12.40 -41.18 31.49
CA PRO A 71 -12.23 -40.77 32.89
C PRO A 71 -10.77 -40.77 33.35
N ALA A 72 -9.95 -41.68 32.80
CA ALA A 72 -8.52 -41.78 33.10
C ALA A 72 -7.66 -40.63 32.52
N ARG A 73 -8.24 -39.80 31.66
CA ARG A 73 -7.60 -38.61 31.06
C ARG A 73 -8.32 -37.31 31.42
N ALA A 74 -9.32 -37.37 32.30
CA ALA A 74 -9.99 -36.18 32.80
C ALA A 74 -8.99 -35.46 33.73
N GLU A 75 -8.46 -34.33 33.26
CA GLU A 75 -7.80 -33.39 34.17
C GLU A 75 -8.86 -32.90 35.16
N VAL A 76 -8.66 -33.20 36.44
CA VAL A 76 -9.51 -32.70 37.51
C VAL A 76 -9.11 -31.23 37.74
N SER A 77 -10.06 -30.32 37.68
CA SER A 77 -9.80 -28.91 38.03
C SER A 77 -9.38 -28.79 39.49
N GLU A 78 -8.79 -27.67 39.91
CA GLU A 78 -8.50 -27.40 41.34
C GLU A 78 -9.75 -27.49 42.24
N ALA A 79 -10.95 -27.42 41.65
CA ALA A 79 -12.25 -27.53 42.30
C ALA A 79 -12.89 -28.94 42.24
N GLY A 80 -12.20 -29.96 41.70
CA GLY A 80 -12.71 -31.34 41.68
C GLY A 80 -13.65 -31.69 40.52
N GLU A 81 -13.82 -30.82 39.53
CA GLU A 81 -14.71 -31.02 38.38
C GLU A 81 -13.96 -31.54 37.15
N GLU A 82 -14.64 -32.32 36.28
CA GLU A 82 -14.09 -32.74 34.99
C GLU A 82 -13.80 -31.52 34.10
N ALA A 83 -12.62 -31.48 33.47
CA ALA A 83 -12.26 -30.40 32.57
C ALA A 83 -13.21 -30.33 31.34
N GLU A 84 -14.17 -29.42 31.39
CA GLU A 84 -14.97 -29.00 30.23
C GLU A 84 -14.19 -28.01 29.37
N TYR A 85 -14.28 -28.18 28.05
CA TYR A 85 -13.67 -27.29 27.05
C TYR A 85 -14.77 -26.63 26.22
N GLY A 86 -14.47 -25.45 25.70
CA GLY A 86 -15.30 -24.76 24.71
C GLY A 86 -14.57 -24.66 23.38
N LEU A 87 -15.29 -24.89 22.28
CA LEU A 87 -14.84 -24.58 20.94
C LEU A 87 -14.93 -23.06 20.74
N LYS A 88 -13.87 -22.44 20.21
CA LYS A 88 -13.79 -20.97 20.16
C LYS A 88 -14.85 -20.34 19.23
N PRO A 89 -15.62 -19.35 19.71
CA PRO A 89 -16.50 -18.52 18.87
C PRO A 89 -15.81 -17.25 18.34
N MET A 90 -14.65 -16.89 18.93
CA MET A 90 -13.81 -15.72 18.64
C MET A 90 -12.34 -15.99 19.05
N ASN A 91 -11.37 -15.27 18.49
CA ASN A 91 -9.94 -15.49 18.77
C ASN A 91 -9.38 -14.64 19.92
N CYS A 92 -10.07 -13.57 20.33
CA CYS A 92 -9.57 -12.54 21.25
C CYS A 92 -8.89 -13.08 22.53
N PRO A 93 -9.48 -14.03 23.30
CA PRO A 93 -8.81 -14.60 24.48
C PRO A 93 -7.47 -15.24 24.19
N GLY A 94 -7.33 -15.94 23.05
CA GLY A 94 -6.08 -16.56 22.64
C GLY A 94 -4.99 -15.52 22.38
N HIS A 95 -5.34 -14.39 21.78
CA HIS A 95 -4.40 -13.30 21.50
C HIS A 95 -3.99 -12.56 22.78
N CYS A 96 -4.90 -12.43 23.76
CA CYS A 96 -4.56 -11.94 25.09
C CYS A 96 -3.55 -12.85 25.82
N LEU A 97 -3.68 -14.17 25.68
CA LEU A 97 -2.68 -15.12 26.23
C LEU A 97 -1.30 -14.94 25.58
N ILE A 98 -1.25 -14.73 24.26
CA ILE A 98 0.01 -14.44 23.55
C ILE A 98 0.62 -13.13 24.05
N PHE A 99 -0.18 -12.08 24.20
CA PHE A 99 0.29 -10.80 24.73
C PHE A 99 0.91 -10.97 26.12
N ALA A 100 0.18 -11.63 27.02
CA ALA A 100 0.58 -11.88 28.41
C ALA A 100 1.77 -12.82 28.57
N SER A 101 2.12 -13.61 27.55
CA SER A 101 3.24 -14.57 27.62
C SER A 101 4.62 -13.94 27.67
N GLN A 102 4.73 -12.63 27.40
CA GLN A 102 6.00 -11.90 27.38
C GLN A 102 5.85 -10.56 28.09
N ASN A 103 6.94 -10.09 28.71
CA ASN A 103 7.00 -8.72 29.23
C ASN A 103 6.97 -7.73 28.07
N ARG A 104 6.04 -6.77 28.12
CA ARG A 104 5.86 -5.77 27.07
C ARG A 104 6.33 -4.40 27.52
N SER A 105 6.91 -3.65 26.59
CA SER A 105 7.30 -2.25 26.75
C SER A 105 6.42 -1.38 25.87
N TYR A 106 6.25 -0.11 26.25
CA TYR A 106 5.58 0.89 25.41
C TYR A 106 6.21 1.01 24.00
N ARG A 107 7.49 0.62 23.85
CA ARG A 107 8.23 0.60 22.58
C ARG A 107 7.81 -0.52 21.64
N ASP A 108 7.24 -1.60 22.17
CA ASP A 108 6.78 -2.73 21.38
C ASP A 108 5.42 -2.43 20.74
N LEU A 109 4.69 -1.44 21.27
CA LEU A 109 3.33 -1.09 20.84
C LEU A 109 3.35 -0.08 19.66
N PRO A 110 2.52 -0.29 18.63
CA PRO A 110 1.40 -1.23 18.59
C PRO A 110 1.81 -2.65 18.14
N ILE A 111 1.31 -3.66 18.85
CA ILE A 111 1.44 -5.08 18.49
C ILE A 111 0.16 -5.48 17.76
N ARG A 112 0.29 -6.10 16.57
CA ARG A 112 -0.85 -6.46 15.72
C ARG A 112 -0.80 -7.95 15.39
N TYR A 113 -1.78 -8.70 15.85
CA TYR A 113 -1.95 -10.11 15.50
C TYR A 113 -3.07 -10.29 14.49
N ALA A 114 -2.87 -11.17 13.51
CA ALA A 114 -3.89 -11.62 12.58
C ALA A 114 -4.10 -13.14 12.72
N ASP A 115 -5.33 -13.63 12.57
CA ASP A 115 -5.66 -15.04 12.76
C ASP A 115 -6.87 -15.47 11.92
N PHE A 116 -6.65 -16.43 11.01
CA PHE A 116 -7.65 -17.00 10.12
C PHE A 116 -8.24 -18.33 10.62
N SER A 117 -8.07 -18.64 11.91
CA SER A 117 -8.57 -19.88 12.49
C SER A 117 -10.08 -20.08 12.27
N PRO A 118 -10.54 -21.33 12.12
CA PRO A 118 -11.96 -21.63 12.08
C PRO A 118 -12.64 -21.29 13.41
N LEU A 119 -13.72 -20.53 13.33
CA LEU A 119 -14.59 -20.15 14.43
C LEU A 119 -15.90 -20.92 14.37
N HIS A 120 -16.48 -21.20 15.53
CA HIS A 120 -17.72 -21.94 15.64
C HIS A 120 -18.73 -21.24 16.55
N ARG A 121 -19.93 -21.01 16.03
CA ARG A 121 -21.07 -20.46 16.78
C ARG A 121 -22.28 -21.35 16.58
N ASN A 122 -23.00 -21.64 17.65
CA ASN A 122 -24.17 -22.51 17.69
C ASN A 122 -25.44 -21.78 17.26
N GLU A 123 -25.38 -21.14 16.09
CA GLU A 123 -26.49 -20.38 15.50
C GLU A 123 -27.77 -21.23 15.41
N ILE A 124 -28.91 -20.62 15.76
CA ILE A 124 -30.23 -21.27 15.70
C ILE A 124 -30.46 -21.75 14.26
N SER A 125 -30.91 -23.00 14.11
CA SER A 125 -31.02 -23.66 12.80
C SER A 125 -31.86 -22.87 11.79
N GLY A 126 -32.92 -22.18 12.25
CA GLY A 126 -33.79 -21.36 11.40
C GLY A 126 -33.18 -20.05 10.91
N ALA A 127 -32.06 -19.60 11.51
CA ALA A 127 -31.35 -18.39 11.11
C ALA A 127 -30.23 -18.66 10.08
N LEU A 128 -29.89 -19.93 9.83
CA LEU A 128 -28.86 -20.31 8.86
C LEU A 128 -29.30 -19.97 7.44
N SER A 129 -28.41 -19.35 6.67
CA SER A 129 -28.70 -18.91 5.31
C SER A 129 -27.45 -18.95 4.44
N GLY A 130 -27.47 -19.83 3.43
CA GLY A 130 -26.40 -19.92 2.42
C GLY A 130 -25.00 -19.93 3.01
N LEU A 131 -24.20 -18.92 2.62
CA LEU A 131 -22.88 -18.62 3.19
C LEU A 131 -22.88 -17.37 4.08
N THR A 132 -23.99 -16.63 4.16
CA THR A 132 -24.07 -15.35 4.90
C THR A 132 -24.20 -15.55 6.40
N ARG A 133 -24.83 -16.65 6.84
CA ARG A 133 -24.95 -17.04 8.25
C ARG A 133 -24.79 -18.56 8.40
N VAL A 134 -23.69 -18.95 9.05
CA VAL A 134 -23.19 -20.32 9.15
C VAL A 134 -22.68 -20.58 10.57
N ARG A 135 -22.58 -21.85 10.97
CA ARG A 135 -22.10 -22.29 12.29
C ARG A 135 -20.58 -22.40 12.36
N ARG A 136 -19.93 -22.71 11.23
CA ARG A 136 -18.47 -22.72 11.09
C ARG A 136 -18.08 -21.71 10.02
N PHE A 137 -17.18 -20.80 10.36
CA PHE A 137 -16.69 -19.76 9.45
C PHE A 137 -15.23 -19.38 9.76
N HIS A 138 -14.60 -18.65 8.85
CA HIS A 138 -13.25 -18.11 9.04
C HIS A 138 -13.31 -16.60 8.94
N GLN A 139 -12.90 -15.93 10.00
CA GLN A 139 -12.83 -14.47 10.05
C GLN A 139 -11.39 -14.04 9.75
N ASP A 140 -11.20 -12.93 9.05
CA ASP A 140 -9.88 -12.30 8.88
C ASP A 140 -9.48 -11.50 10.12
N ASP A 141 -9.59 -12.18 11.25
CA ASP A 141 -9.62 -11.58 12.57
C ASP A 141 -8.28 -10.95 12.90
N GLY A 142 -8.31 -9.78 13.53
CA GLY A 142 -7.09 -9.15 14.00
C GLY A 142 -7.28 -8.33 15.25
N HIS A 143 -6.22 -8.31 16.05
CA HIS A 143 -6.19 -7.69 17.37
C HIS A 143 -4.98 -6.78 17.45
N ILE A 144 -5.23 -5.49 17.69
CA ILE A 144 -4.19 -4.48 17.86
C ILE A 144 -4.14 -4.12 19.34
N PHE A 145 -3.01 -4.42 19.99
CA PHE A 145 -2.70 -3.90 21.31
C PHE A 145 -1.93 -2.59 21.11
N CYS A 146 -2.49 -1.49 21.58
CA CYS A 146 -1.89 -0.17 21.41
C CYS A 146 -1.99 0.68 22.68
N ARG A 147 -1.24 1.78 22.67
CA ARG A 147 -1.32 2.81 23.71
C ARG A 147 -2.57 3.67 23.47
N PRO A 148 -3.17 4.29 24.50
CA PRO A 148 -4.34 5.16 24.29
C PRO A 148 -4.09 6.29 23.27
N SER A 149 -2.87 6.85 23.25
CA SER A 149 -2.45 7.87 22.28
C SER A 149 -2.36 7.38 20.82
N GLN A 150 -2.33 6.07 20.58
CA GLN A 150 -2.22 5.45 19.26
C GLN A 150 -3.58 5.04 18.66
N ILE A 151 -4.68 5.08 19.43
CA ILE A 151 -6.01 4.62 18.99
C ILE A 151 -6.42 5.22 17.65
N ARG A 152 -6.31 6.55 17.52
CA ARG A 152 -6.69 7.28 16.30
C ARG A 152 -5.95 6.76 15.07
N ASP A 153 -4.63 6.68 15.15
CA ASP A 153 -3.78 6.30 14.00
C ASP A 153 -4.05 4.85 13.59
N GLU A 154 -4.34 3.96 14.54
CA GLU A 154 -4.64 2.55 14.26
C GLU A 154 -6.05 2.36 13.67
N ILE A 155 -7.05 3.15 14.08
CA ILE A 155 -8.37 3.17 13.44
C ILE A 155 -8.24 3.67 12.00
N SER A 156 -7.53 4.78 11.78
CA SER A 156 -7.34 5.36 10.44
C SER A 156 -6.68 4.37 9.47
N LYS A 157 -5.58 3.71 9.89
CA LYS A 157 -4.94 2.65 9.10
C LYS A 157 -5.87 1.47 8.81
N THR A 158 -6.75 1.13 9.75
CA THR A 158 -7.70 0.03 9.57
C THR A 158 -8.79 0.42 8.56
N LEU A 159 -9.29 1.66 8.59
CA LEU A 159 -10.22 2.20 7.59
C LEU A 159 -9.58 2.25 6.20
N ASP A 160 -8.30 2.65 6.10
CA ASP A 160 -7.53 2.59 4.86
C ASP A 160 -7.45 1.17 4.29
N PHE A 161 -7.23 0.18 5.16
CA PHE A 161 -7.17 -1.23 4.76
C PHE A 161 -8.54 -1.72 4.25
N VAL A 162 -9.63 -1.34 4.92
CA VAL A 162 -10.99 -1.63 4.41
C VAL A 162 -11.18 -1.02 3.02
N ARG A 163 -10.87 0.27 2.85
CA ARG A 163 -11.03 0.97 1.56
C ARG A 163 -10.26 0.28 0.44
N LEU A 164 -8.99 -0.05 0.67
CA LEU A 164 -8.15 -0.74 -0.31
C LEU A 164 -8.74 -2.10 -0.69
N THR A 165 -9.11 -2.90 0.32
CA THR A 165 -9.65 -4.24 0.11
C THR A 165 -10.95 -4.20 -0.68
N TYR A 166 -11.85 -3.28 -0.33
CA TYR A 166 -13.17 -3.20 -0.95
C TYR A 166 -13.06 -2.70 -2.38
N GLY A 167 -12.18 -1.75 -2.66
CA GLY A 167 -11.96 -1.31 -4.03
C GLY A 167 -11.29 -2.37 -4.92
N VAL A 168 -10.35 -3.18 -4.40
CA VAL A 168 -9.80 -4.34 -5.13
C VAL A 168 -10.88 -5.38 -5.44
N LEU A 169 -11.81 -5.59 -4.50
CA LEU A 169 -12.95 -6.49 -4.65
C LEU A 169 -14.11 -5.87 -5.46
N GLY A 170 -14.01 -4.61 -5.90
CA GLY A 170 -15.08 -3.91 -6.59
C GLY A 170 -16.34 -3.68 -5.74
N LEU A 171 -16.23 -3.78 -4.41
CA LEU A 171 -17.34 -3.59 -3.49
C LEU A 171 -17.48 -2.11 -3.11
N GLY A 172 -18.65 -1.54 -3.35
CA GLY A 172 -18.98 -0.17 -2.97
C GLY A 172 -20.16 0.40 -3.77
N PRO A 173 -20.75 1.51 -3.33
CA PRO A 173 -20.42 2.27 -2.12
C PRO A 173 -20.81 1.54 -0.81
N TYR A 174 -20.13 1.87 0.29
CA TYR A 174 -20.44 1.37 1.64
C TYR A 174 -20.63 2.54 2.62
N ARG A 175 -21.40 2.30 3.70
CA ARG A 175 -21.61 3.29 4.78
C ARG A 175 -20.90 2.86 6.06
N LEU A 176 -20.39 3.84 6.80
CA LEU A 176 -19.84 3.64 8.14
C LEU A 176 -20.92 3.93 9.19
N VAL A 177 -20.97 3.09 10.23
CA VAL A 177 -21.93 3.21 11.33
C VAL A 177 -21.18 3.14 12.64
N LEU A 178 -21.28 4.18 13.46
CA LEU A 178 -20.79 4.19 14.83
C LEU A 178 -21.88 3.62 15.76
N SER A 179 -21.67 2.41 16.24
CA SER A 179 -22.58 1.71 17.16
C SER A 179 -22.15 1.97 18.61
N THR A 180 -23.02 2.60 19.40
CA THR A 180 -22.72 3.08 20.76
C THR A 180 -23.22 2.12 21.85
N ARG A 181 -22.96 2.45 23.11
CA ARG A 181 -23.18 1.58 24.27
C ARG A 181 -24.57 0.94 24.34
N PRO A 182 -24.66 -0.41 24.40
CA PRO A 182 -25.92 -1.13 24.59
C PRO A 182 -26.47 -1.01 26.01
N GLU A 183 -27.69 -1.50 26.25
CA GLU A 183 -28.28 -1.56 27.60
C GLU A 183 -27.48 -2.48 28.54
N GLN A 184 -27.00 -3.61 28.02
CA GLN A 184 -26.18 -4.57 28.76
C GLN A 184 -24.71 -4.45 28.34
N TYR A 185 -23.87 -3.95 29.24
CA TYR A 185 -22.45 -3.72 28.98
C TYR A 185 -21.60 -4.01 30.21
N ILE A 186 -20.30 -4.22 29.98
CA ILE A 186 -19.28 -4.32 31.03
C ILE A 186 -18.39 -3.06 31.05
N GLY A 187 -17.90 -2.68 32.23
CA GLY A 187 -17.08 -1.48 32.43
C GLY A 187 -17.83 -0.29 33.03
N SER A 188 -17.12 0.83 33.25
CA SER A 188 -17.71 2.06 33.78
C SER A 188 -18.30 2.94 32.67
N ALA A 189 -19.27 3.80 33.02
CA ALA A 189 -19.86 4.73 32.06
C ALA A 189 -18.84 5.70 31.46
N ASP A 190 -17.83 6.10 32.24
CA ASP A 190 -16.78 7.03 31.82
C ASP A 190 -15.84 6.41 30.78
N GLU A 191 -15.49 5.13 30.96
CA GLU A 191 -14.67 4.37 29.99
C GLU A 191 -15.37 4.24 28.65
N TRP A 192 -16.68 4.01 28.69
CA TRP A 192 -17.52 3.96 27.49
C TRP A 192 -17.57 5.32 26.78
N ALA A 193 -17.77 6.40 27.53
CA ALA A 193 -17.76 7.75 26.96
C ALA A 193 -16.40 8.09 26.32
N GLN A 194 -15.29 7.66 26.93
CA GLN A 194 -13.95 7.80 26.37
C GLN A 194 -13.78 7.00 25.07
N ALA A 195 -14.21 5.74 25.06
CA ALA A 195 -14.13 4.86 23.89
C ALA A 195 -14.95 5.40 22.71
N GLU A 196 -16.19 5.82 22.96
CA GLU A 196 -17.08 6.41 21.95
C GLU A 196 -16.51 7.73 21.43
N GLY A 197 -16.00 8.58 22.32
CA GLY A 197 -15.32 9.81 21.95
C GLY A 197 -14.12 9.56 21.04
N ALA A 198 -13.29 8.55 21.35
CA ALA A 198 -12.13 8.19 20.54
C ALA A 198 -12.52 7.72 19.13
N LEU A 199 -13.53 6.84 19.00
CA LEU A 199 -14.03 6.40 17.70
C LEU A 199 -14.65 7.55 16.91
N LYS A 200 -15.45 8.40 17.57
CA LYS A 200 -16.11 9.55 16.94
C LYS A 200 -15.10 10.56 16.40
N THR A 201 -14.06 10.87 17.18
CA THR A 201 -12.97 11.74 16.75
C THR A 201 -12.23 11.13 15.57
N ALA A 202 -11.86 9.85 15.64
CA ALA A 202 -11.17 9.16 14.54
C ALA A 202 -11.99 9.15 13.25
N LEU A 203 -13.30 8.90 13.32
CA LEU A 203 -14.21 8.98 12.18
C LEU A 203 -14.30 10.39 11.61
N THR A 204 -14.49 11.40 12.46
CA THR A 204 -14.65 12.80 12.04
C THR A 204 -13.37 13.31 11.36
N GLU A 205 -12.20 13.00 11.91
CA GLU A 205 -10.90 13.41 11.36
C GLU A 205 -10.52 12.65 10.09
N SER A 206 -11.02 11.42 9.91
CA SER A 206 -10.80 10.66 8.68
C SER A 206 -11.50 11.24 7.45
N GLY A 207 -12.41 12.21 7.64
CA GLY A 207 -13.20 12.83 6.57
C GLY A 207 -14.27 11.90 5.97
N HIS A 208 -14.52 10.74 6.58
CA HIS A 208 -15.55 9.81 6.15
C HIS A 208 -16.92 10.20 6.71
N GLU A 209 -17.96 10.14 5.87
CA GLU A 209 -19.34 10.23 6.33
C GLU A 209 -19.71 8.97 7.12
N TYR A 210 -20.33 9.16 8.28
CA TYR A 210 -20.82 8.07 9.12
C TYR A 210 -22.17 8.41 9.74
N THR A 211 -22.90 7.36 10.10
CA THR A 211 -24.16 7.44 10.85
C THR A 211 -23.95 6.88 12.25
N VAL A 212 -24.80 7.25 13.21
CA VAL A 212 -24.75 6.71 14.58
C VAL A 212 -25.91 5.74 14.77
N SER A 213 -25.62 4.56 15.34
CA SER A 213 -26.64 3.60 15.78
C SER A 213 -26.59 3.50 17.30
N GLU A 214 -27.62 3.99 17.97
CA GLU A 214 -27.68 4.01 19.43
C GLU A 214 -27.97 2.61 19.99
N GLY A 215 -27.13 2.12 20.89
CA GLY A 215 -27.37 0.86 21.61
C GLY A 215 -26.90 -0.42 20.90
N ASP A 216 -26.29 -0.32 19.72
CA ASP A 216 -25.87 -1.49 18.91
C ASP A 216 -24.39 -1.90 19.12
N GLY A 217 -23.70 -1.30 20.08
CA GLY A 217 -22.32 -1.63 20.44
C GLY A 217 -22.17 -3.07 20.95
N ALA A 218 -20.94 -3.59 20.94
CA ALA A 218 -20.66 -4.88 21.59
C ALA A 218 -20.67 -4.74 23.11
N PHE A 219 -20.93 -5.79 23.87
CA PHE A 219 -21.00 -5.70 25.34
C PHE A 219 -19.72 -5.17 26.01
N TYR A 220 -18.56 -5.27 25.35
CA TYR A 220 -17.25 -4.80 25.82
C TYR A 220 -16.79 -3.45 25.25
N GLY A 221 -17.49 -2.86 24.28
CA GLY A 221 -17.09 -1.58 23.71
C GLY A 221 -17.83 -1.13 22.45
N PRO A 222 -17.69 0.14 22.06
CA PRO A 222 -18.30 0.68 20.85
C PRO A 222 -17.57 0.19 19.61
N LYS A 223 -18.25 0.26 18.45
CA LYS A 223 -17.72 -0.24 17.18
C LYS A 223 -18.10 0.60 15.98
N ILE A 224 -17.24 0.56 14.97
CA ILE A 224 -17.49 1.06 13.63
C ILE A 224 -17.87 -0.14 12.76
N ASP A 225 -19.12 -0.19 12.30
CA ASP A 225 -19.62 -1.22 11.41
C ASP A 225 -19.63 -0.71 9.97
N ILE A 226 -19.15 -1.55 9.05
CA ILE A 226 -19.13 -1.26 7.62
C ILE A 226 -20.30 -2.01 6.98
N ILE A 227 -21.23 -1.25 6.44
CA ILE A 227 -22.46 -1.78 5.87
C ILE A 227 -22.39 -1.68 4.34
N LEU A 228 -22.50 -2.84 3.70
CA LEU A 228 -22.64 -2.98 2.25
C LEU A 228 -24.09 -3.22 1.89
N LYS A 229 -24.52 -2.69 0.74
CA LYS A 229 -25.79 -3.06 0.11
C LYS A 229 -25.51 -4.09 -0.97
N ASP A 230 -26.29 -5.18 -0.98
CA ASP A 230 -26.29 -6.14 -2.07
C ASP A 230 -27.08 -5.59 -3.28
N SER A 231 -27.13 -6.38 -4.36
CA SER A 231 -27.83 -6.03 -5.59
C SER A 231 -29.35 -5.84 -5.42
N ASP A 232 -29.93 -6.42 -4.37
CA ASP A 232 -31.36 -6.33 -4.04
C ASP A 232 -31.63 -5.21 -3.01
N GLY A 233 -30.59 -4.46 -2.62
CA GLY A 233 -30.66 -3.34 -1.70
C GLY A 233 -30.67 -3.74 -0.22
N LYS A 234 -30.51 -5.03 0.11
CA LYS A 234 -30.41 -5.49 1.50
C LYS A 234 -29.03 -5.16 2.07
N GLU A 235 -29.04 -4.72 3.31
CA GLU A 235 -27.84 -4.29 4.02
C GLU A 235 -27.18 -5.44 4.77
N HIS A 236 -25.86 -5.54 4.63
CA HIS A 236 -25.03 -6.55 5.28
C HIS A 236 -23.89 -5.90 6.02
N GLN A 237 -23.76 -6.20 7.31
CA GLN A 237 -22.55 -5.91 8.06
C GLN A 237 -21.43 -6.86 7.65
N THR A 238 -20.29 -6.28 7.26
CA THR A 238 -19.12 -7.00 6.76
C THR A 238 -17.90 -6.73 7.64
N ALA A 239 -17.14 -5.68 7.36
CA ALA A 239 -16.04 -5.25 8.22
C ALA A 239 -16.56 -4.65 9.54
N THR A 240 -15.71 -4.68 10.55
CA THR A 240 -15.97 -4.06 11.85
C THR A 240 -14.66 -3.65 12.51
N ILE A 241 -14.68 -2.55 13.27
CA ILE A 241 -13.57 -2.07 14.11
C ILE A 241 -14.15 -1.81 15.49
N GLN A 242 -13.66 -2.49 16.52
CA GLN A 242 -14.27 -2.47 17.85
C GLN A 242 -13.21 -2.11 18.87
N LEU A 243 -13.52 -1.16 19.76
CA LEU A 243 -12.59 -0.63 20.74
C LEU A 243 -12.88 -1.22 22.12
N ASP A 244 -11.97 -2.05 22.64
CA ASP A 244 -12.15 -2.82 23.86
C ASP A 244 -11.14 -2.40 24.95
N PHE A 245 -11.68 -1.90 26.07
CA PHE A 245 -10.93 -1.57 27.28
C PHE A 245 -11.08 -2.61 28.40
N GLN A 246 -11.96 -3.59 28.19
CA GLN A 246 -12.46 -4.51 29.21
C GLN A 246 -11.71 -5.84 29.18
N LEU A 247 -11.49 -6.43 28.00
CA LEU A 247 -10.76 -7.69 27.91
C LEU A 247 -9.31 -7.57 28.41
N PRO A 248 -8.56 -6.50 28.12
CA PRO A 248 -7.23 -6.32 28.72
C PRO A 248 -7.26 -6.27 30.26
N LYS A 249 -8.30 -5.70 30.89
CA LYS A 249 -8.49 -5.75 32.36
C LYS A 249 -8.69 -7.16 32.85
N ARG A 250 -9.60 -7.91 32.24
CA ARG A 250 -9.92 -9.28 32.69
C ARG A 250 -8.74 -10.22 32.57
N PHE A 251 -7.81 -9.92 31.66
CA PHE A 251 -6.57 -10.67 31.50
C PHE A 251 -5.38 -10.10 32.30
N ASN A 252 -5.55 -8.98 33.00
CA ASN A 252 -4.49 -8.22 33.65
C ASN A 252 -3.31 -7.97 32.70
N LEU A 253 -3.61 -7.52 31.48
CA LEU A 253 -2.59 -7.22 30.48
C LEU A 253 -1.93 -5.90 30.83
N GLU A 254 -0.60 -5.87 30.80
CA GLU A 254 0.16 -4.68 31.15
C GLU A 254 1.39 -4.55 30.24
N TYR A 255 1.83 -3.31 30.03
CA TYR A 255 3.12 -2.96 29.45
C TYR A 255 3.83 -1.92 30.33
N ALA A 256 5.15 -1.96 30.36
CA ALA A 256 5.95 -0.99 31.09
C ALA A 256 6.09 0.33 30.30
N ALA A 257 5.79 1.46 30.95
CA ALA A 257 5.88 2.78 30.35
C ALA A 257 6.39 3.84 31.34
N PRO A 258 7.09 4.89 30.84
CA PRO A 258 7.40 6.06 31.65
C PRO A 258 6.14 6.90 31.91
N ALA A 259 6.10 7.62 33.03
CA ALA A 259 4.98 8.47 33.44
C ALA A 259 3.61 7.75 33.33
N PRO A 260 3.42 6.61 34.01
CA PRO A 260 2.30 5.71 33.79
C PRO A 260 0.93 6.39 33.92
N GLU A 261 0.79 7.38 34.81
CA GLU A 261 -0.47 8.12 34.97
C GLU A 261 -0.83 8.99 33.75
N TYR A 262 0.16 9.56 33.05
CA TYR A 262 -0.07 10.31 31.81
C TYR A 262 -0.31 9.36 30.63
N GLU A 263 0.49 8.30 30.57
CA GLU A 263 0.37 7.27 29.54
C GLU A 263 -1.04 6.63 29.54
N LYS A 264 -1.62 6.33 30.72
CA LYS A 264 -3.00 5.84 30.87
C LYS A 264 -4.06 6.75 30.25
N ARG A 265 -3.85 8.07 30.28
CA ARG A 265 -4.76 9.07 29.69
C ARG A 265 -4.46 9.32 28.20
N GLY A 266 -3.40 8.74 27.66
CA GLY A 266 -2.92 9.04 26.30
C GLY A 266 -2.29 10.43 26.18
N GLU A 267 -1.88 11.02 27.30
CA GLU A 267 -1.26 12.34 27.35
C GLU A 267 0.27 12.23 27.29
N THR A 268 0.93 13.27 26.80
CA THR A 268 2.40 13.35 26.83
C THR A 268 2.87 14.31 27.92
N THR A 269 3.94 13.93 28.62
CA THR A 269 4.59 14.79 29.63
C THR A 269 6.09 14.82 29.43
N THR A 270 6.69 15.89 29.94
CA THR A 270 8.05 16.33 29.61
C THR A 270 8.85 16.73 30.81
N ASP A 271 8.22 16.58 31.97
CA ASP A 271 8.88 16.63 33.25
C ASP A 271 9.81 15.43 33.36
N ALA A 272 11.11 15.69 33.50
CA ALA A 272 12.13 14.66 33.62
C ALA A 272 11.93 13.77 34.86
N LYS A 273 11.30 14.27 35.93
CA LYS A 273 11.00 13.47 37.13
C LYS A 273 9.89 12.46 36.85
N LEU A 274 8.83 12.88 36.17
CA LEU A 274 7.72 12.00 35.79
C LEU A 274 8.16 10.96 34.76
N LEU A 275 9.02 11.35 33.80
CA LEU A 275 9.56 10.43 32.79
C LEU A 275 10.57 9.42 33.35
N ALA A 276 11.13 9.68 34.54
CA ALA A 276 11.99 8.73 35.25
C ALA A 276 11.17 7.65 35.99
N GLU A 277 9.89 7.90 36.28
CA GLU A 277 8.99 6.92 36.88
C GLU A 277 8.50 5.94 35.82
N TYR A 278 8.77 4.65 36.00
CA TYR A 278 8.27 3.57 35.16
C TYR A 278 7.26 2.74 35.94
N GLY A 279 6.15 2.40 35.28
CA GLY A 279 5.14 1.54 35.87
C GLY A 279 4.34 0.78 34.82
N PRO A 280 3.54 -0.19 35.26
CA PRO A 280 2.63 -0.91 34.40
C PRO A 280 1.47 -0.01 33.95
N VAL A 281 1.14 -0.10 32.67
CA VAL A 281 -0.03 0.52 32.05
C VAL A 281 -0.76 -0.55 31.26
N GLN A 282 -2.09 -0.49 31.30
CA GLN A 282 -2.91 -1.43 30.56
C GLN A 282 -3.01 -1.02 29.08
N PRO A 283 -2.83 -1.94 28.11
CA PRO A 283 -3.02 -1.62 26.70
C PRO A 283 -4.51 -1.49 26.37
N VAL A 284 -4.77 -0.78 25.28
CA VAL A 284 -6.07 -0.75 24.61
C VAL A 284 -6.08 -1.83 23.54
N LEU A 285 -7.20 -2.56 23.42
CA LEU A 285 -7.37 -3.61 22.42
C LEU A 285 -8.34 -3.14 21.34
N ILE A 286 -7.92 -3.22 20.08
CA ILE A 286 -8.79 -2.97 18.93
C ILE A 286 -9.02 -4.30 18.22
N HIS A 287 -10.27 -4.74 18.16
CA HIS A 287 -10.70 -5.86 17.34
C HIS A 287 -11.02 -5.36 15.95
N ARG A 288 -10.63 -6.10 14.93
CA ARG A 288 -10.94 -5.75 13.54
C ARG A 288 -11.16 -6.97 12.68
N ALA A 289 -12.02 -6.81 11.69
CA ALA A 289 -12.14 -7.69 10.54
C ALA A 289 -12.42 -6.82 9.31
N VAL A 290 -11.79 -7.13 8.18
CA VAL A 290 -11.98 -6.42 6.91
C VAL A 290 -12.95 -7.18 6.01
N LEU A 291 -12.85 -8.50 5.89
CA LEU A 291 -13.88 -9.26 5.18
C LEU A 291 -15.10 -9.49 6.08
N GLY A 292 -14.89 -9.48 7.40
CA GLY A 292 -15.78 -10.17 8.32
C GLY A 292 -15.47 -11.66 8.22
N SER A 293 -16.48 -12.50 7.99
CA SER A 293 -16.22 -13.89 7.60
C SER A 293 -15.97 -13.99 6.10
N ALA A 294 -14.94 -14.75 5.71
CA ALA A 294 -14.65 -15.06 4.32
C ALA A 294 -15.86 -15.70 3.61
N GLU A 295 -16.63 -16.56 4.29
CA GLU A 295 -17.83 -17.18 3.75
C GLU A 295 -18.91 -16.15 3.39
N ARG A 296 -19.25 -15.24 4.31
CA ARG A 296 -20.22 -14.16 4.03
C ARG A 296 -19.76 -13.29 2.88
N LEU A 297 -18.49 -12.90 2.87
CA LEU A 297 -17.96 -12.08 1.79
C LEU A 297 -18.01 -12.82 0.45
N MET A 298 -17.67 -14.11 0.41
CA MET A 298 -17.83 -14.93 -0.79
C MET A 298 -19.29 -14.95 -1.26
N ALA A 299 -20.27 -15.01 -0.36
CA ALA A 299 -21.69 -14.91 -0.72
C ALA A 299 -21.99 -13.60 -1.47
N LEU A 300 -21.54 -12.47 -0.90
CA LEU A 300 -21.74 -11.14 -1.49
C LEU A 300 -21.02 -11.00 -2.83
N LEU A 301 -19.82 -11.59 -2.98
CA LEU A 301 -19.08 -11.56 -4.24
C LEU A 301 -19.72 -12.44 -5.32
N ILE A 302 -20.31 -13.58 -4.94
CA ILE A 302 -21.08 -14.44 -5.87
C ILE A 302 -22.24 -13.65 -6.47
N GLU A 303 -22.98 -12.92 -5.63
CA GLU A 303 -24.09 -12.06 -6.04
C GLU A 303 -23.60 -10.87 -6.87
N HIS A 304 -22.61 -10.14 -6.38
CA HIS A 304 -22.04 -8.96 -7.03
C HIS A 304 -21.53 -9.26 -8.45
N TYR A 305 -20.79 -10.35 -8.62
CA TYR A 305 -20.26 -10.73 -9.94
C TYR A 305 -21.20 -11.58 -10.76
N ASN A 306 -22.28 -12.10 -10.18
CA ASN A 306 -23.20 -13.05 -10.82
C ASN A 306 -22.44 -14.19 -11.55
N GLY A 307 -21.42 -14.74 -10.89
CA GLY A 307 -20.54 -15.78 -11.42
C GLY A 307 -19.47 -15.31 -12.44
N LYS A 308 -19.41 -14.03 -12.81
CA LYS A 308 -18.39 -13.45 -13.70
C LYS A 308 -17.24 -12.82 -12.91
N TRP A 309 -16.39 -13.69 -12.39
CA TRP A 309 -15.28 -13.30 -11.51
C TRP A 309 -14.20 -12.48 -12.22
N PRO A 310 -13.55 -11.51 -11.54
CA PRO A 310 -12.32 -10.92 -12.04
C PRO A 310 -11.24 -12.00 -12.13
N PHE A 311 -10.32 -11.87 -13.09
CA PHE A 311 -9.39 -12.95 -13.45
C PHE A 311 -8.56 -13.47 -12.26
N TRP A 312 -8.10 -12.57 -11.38
CA TRP A 312 -7.33 -12.96 -10.20
C TRP A 312 -8.13 -13.87 -9.26
N LEU A 313 -9.43 -13.61 -9.09
CA LEU A 313 -10.30 -14.38 -8.20
C LEU A 313 -10.94 -15.59 -8.88
N ASN A 314 -11.08 -15.57 -10.20
CA ASN A 314 -11.81 -16.59 -10.98
C ASN A 314 -11.26 -18.01 -10.75
N PRO A 315 -12.04 -18.96 -10.21
CA PRO A 315 -11.56 -20.32 -9.95
C PRO A 315 -11.26 -21.13 -11.22
N ARG A 316 -11.65 -20.61 -12.39
CA ARG A 316 -11.48 -21.18 -13.73
C ARG A 316 -10.72 -20.17 -14.60
N GLN A 317 -9.46 -19.89 -14.28
CA GLN A 317 -8.72 -18.82 -14.96
C GLN A 317 -8.50 -19.12 -16.45
N ALA A 318 -8.16 -20.35 -16.81
CA ALA A 318 -8.05 -20.75 -18.21
C ALA A 318 -8.41 -22.22 -18.46
N ILE A 319 -8.71 -22.53 -19.71
CA ILE A 319 -8.80 -23.90 -20.22
C ILE A 319 -8.06 -24.02 -21.55
N VAL A 320 -7.31 -25.10 -21.71
CA VAL A 320 -6.64 -25.47 -22.96
C VAL A 320 -7.46 -26.55 -23.67
N ILE A 321 -7.82 -26.29 -24.92
CA ILE A 321 -8.71 -27.12 -25.73
C ILE A 321 -8.00 -27.51 -27.03
N THR A 322 -8.01 -28.80 -27.36
CA THR A 322 -7.48 -29.27 -28.66
C THR A 322 -8.56 -29.23 -29.76
N VAL A 323 -8.14 -28.88 -30.97
CA VAL A 323 -8.99 -28.91 -32.18
C VAL A 323 -9.26 -30.34 -32.66
N ASN A 324 -8.31 -31.24 -32.47
CA ASN A 324 -8.42 -32.67 -32.76
C ASN A 324 -7.51 -33.47 -31.82
N SER A 325 -7.59 -34.80 -31.87
CA SER A 325 -6.83 -35.72 -31.01
C SER A 325 -5.54 -36.24 -31.65
N THR A 326 -4.99 -35.53 -32.65
CA THR A 326 -3.70 -35.93 -33.23
C THR A 326 -2.56 -35.68 -32.24
N ALA A 327 -1.57 -36.59 -32.20
CA ALA A 327 -0.47 -36.52 -31.23
C ALA A 327 0.25 -35.15 -31.23
N PRO A 328 0.64 -34.55 -32.37
CA PRO A 328 1.32 -33.25 -32.36
C PRO A 328 0.51 -32.13 -31.70
N VAL A 329 -0.82 -32.13 -31.88
CA VAL A 329 -1.71 -31.11 -31.30
C VAL A 329 -1.89 -31.35 -29.80
N VAL A 330 -2.12 -32.59 -29.38
CA VAL A 330 -2.31 -32.93 -27.96
C VAL A 330 -1.02 -32.70 -27.17
N ASP A 331 0.13 -33.06 -27.73
CA ASP A 331 1.44 -32.88 -27.10
C ASP A 331 1.77 -31.39 -26.93
N TRP A 332 1.53 -30.56 -27.95
CA TRP A 332 1.72 -29.11 -27.87
C TRP A 332 0.76 -28.44 -26.87
N ALA A 333 -0.50 -28.88 -26.83
CA ALA A 333 -1.48 -28.40 -25.88
C ALA A 333 -1.11 -28.79 -24.43
N ARG A 334 -0.62 -30.01 -24.22
CA ARG A 334 -0.15 -30.50 -22.91
C ARG A 334 1.12 -29.78 -22.46
N HIS A 335 2.05 -29.53 -23.39
CA HIS A 335 3.22 -28.69 -23.14
C HIS A 335 2.81 -27.30 -22.66
N THR A 336 1.88 -26.64 -23.37
CA THR A 336 1.33 -25.34 -22.98
C THR A 336 0.70 -25.40 -21.59
N HIS A 337 -0.15 -26.40 -21.33
CA HIS A 337 -0.81 -26.58 -20.03
C HIS A 337 0.19 -26.71 -18.87
N ASN A 338 1.19 -27.57 -19.02
CA ASN A 338 2.23 -27.77 -18.01
C ASN A 338 3.07 -26.51 -17.77
N LEU A 339 3.41 -25.78 -18.85
CA LEU A 339 4.15 -24.53 -18.77
C LEU A 339 3.34 -23.46 -18.01
N LEU A 340 2.03 -23.35 -18.27
CA LEU A 340 1.15 -22.44 -17.54
C LEU A 340 1.04 -22.79 -16.05
N LEU A 341 1.03 -24.08 -15.70
CA LEU A 341 1.04 -24.52 -14.30
C LEU A 341 2.42 -24.36 -13.63
N GLY A 342 3.49 -24.21 -14.42
CA GLY A 342 4.86 -24.18 -13.90
C GLY A 342 5.39 -25.55 -13.45
N VAL A 343 4.83 -26.63 -14.02
CA VAL A 343 5.22 -28.01 -13.70
C VAL A 343 6.26 -28.48 -14.72
N SER A 344 7.46 -28.83 -14.25
CA SER A 344 8.48 -29.51 -15.07
C SER A 344 8.37 -31.02 -14.89
N HIS A 345 8.36 -31.77 -16.00
CA HIS A 345 8.48 -33.23 -16.01
C HIS A 345 9.94 -33.69 -16.23
N SER A 346 10.91 -32.78 -16.10
CA SER A 346 12.32 -33.15 -16.17
C SER A 346 12.65 -34.12 -15.03
N SER A 347 13.12 -35.32 -15.39
CA SER A 347 13.68 -36.30 -14.46
C SER A 347 15.06 -35.91 -13.92
N SER A 348 15.56 -34.71 -14.26
CA SER A 348 16.79 -34.15 -13.72
C SER A 348 16.47 -33.32 -12.48
N ALA A 349 17.10 -33.68 -11.36
CA ALA A 349 16.88 -33.07 -10.04
C ALA A 349 17.35 -31.61 -9.93
N THR A 350 17.79 -30.98 -11.02
CA THR A 350 18.44 -29.67 -11.02
C THR A 350 17.56 -28.52 -11.53
N GLU A 351 16.40 -28.79 -12.13
CA GLU A 351 15.41 -27.75 -12.47
C GLU A 351 14.27 -27.77 -11.44
N ALA A 352 14.34 -26.89 -10.45
CA ALA A 352 13.24 -26.74 -9.50
C ALA A 352 11.98 -26.30 -10.26
N ALA A 353 10.92 -27.11 -10.22
CA ALA A 353 9.61 -26.68 -10.69
C ALA A 353 9.19 -25.43 -9.92
N SER A 354 8.67 -24.43 -10.63
CA SER A 354 8.16 -23.18 -10.06
C SER A 354 6.66 -23.07 -10.34
N PRO A 355 5.81 -23.74 -9.53
CA PRO A 355 4.36 -23.71 -9.69
C PRO A 355 3.84 -22.27 -9.71
N THR A 356 2.99 -21.96 -10.69
CA THR A 356 2.49 -20.58 -10.89
C THR A 356 1.29 -20.23 -10.01
N GLY A 357 0.61 -21.23 -9.44
CA GLY A 357 -0.68 -21.05 -8.74
C GLY A 357 -1.87 -20.77 -9.69
N LEU A 358 -1.66 -20.80 -11.01
CA LEU A 358 -2.73 -20.60 -11.98
C LEU A 358 -3.70 -21.79 -12.03
N ALA A 359 -4.99 -21.50 -12.19
CA ALA A 359 -6.02 -22.51 -12.35
C ALA A 359 -6.31 -22.76 -13.85
N VAL A 360 -5.65 -23.77 -14.41
CA VAL A 360 -5.75 -24.13 -15.83
C VAL A 360 -6.29 -25.54 -16.00
N ASP A 361 -7.43 -25.67 -16.67
CA ASP A 361 -8.01 -26.97 -17.03
C ASP A 361 -7.58 -27.39 -18.46
N PHE A 362 -7.74 -28.67 -18.80
CA PHE A 362 -7.32 -29.25 -20.07
C PHE A 362 -8.44 -30.15 -20.65
N ASP A 363 -8.76 -30.00 -21.95
CA ASP A 363 -9.76 -30.80 -22.66
C ASP A 363 -9.27 -31.25 -24.05
N ASP A 364 -8.78 -32.50 -24.10
CA ASP A 364 -8.35 -33.21 -25.31
C ASP A 364 -9.40 -34.20 -25.86
N SER A 365 -10.64 -34.16 -25.36
CA SER A 365 -11.70 -35.10 -25.79
C SER A 365 -12.03 -34.99 -27.28
N ASP A 366 -12.54 -36.05 -27.90
CA ASP A 366 -12.89 -36.08 -29.34
C ASP A 366 -14.24 -35.39 -29.65
N ARG A 367 -14.56 -34.32 -28.91
CA ARG A 367 -15.78 -33.53 -29.06
C ARG A 367 -15.54 -32.35 -29.99
N SER A 368 -16.60 -31.85 -30.63
CA SER A 368 -16.47 -30.68 -31.52
C SER A 368 -15.93 -29.45 -30.76
N VAL A 369 -15.02 -28.70 -31.38
CA VAL A 369 -14.41 -27.50 -30.77
C VAL A 369 -15.48 -26.49 -30.36
N GLY A 370 -16.52 -26.31 -31.19
CA GLY A 370 -17.63 -25.43 -30.87
C GLY A 370 -18.36 -25.82 -29.59
N LEU A 371 -18.54 -27.13 -29.32
CA LEU A 371 -19.13 -27.62 -28.08
C LEU A 371 -18.20 -27.32 -26.88
N LYS A 372 -16.90 -27.63 -27.00
CA LYS A 372 -15.92 -27.40 -25.93
C LYS A 372 -15.82 -25.90 -25.57
N VAL A 373 -15.72 -25.03 -26.57
CA VAL A 373 -15.67 -23.57 -26.39
C VAL A 373 -16.97 -23.07 -25.75
N ARG A 374 -18.14 -23.53 -26.22
CA ARG A 374 -19.43 -23.15 -25.62
C ARG A 374 -19.51 -23.56 -24.14
N GLU A 375 -19.14 -24.80 -23.81
CA GLU A 375 -19.12 -25.27 -22.42
C GLU A 375 -18.16 -24.45 -21.55
N ALA A 376 -16.97 -24.12 -22.06
CA ALA A 376 -16.02 -23.26 -21.37
C ALA A 376 -16.58 -21.85 -21.16
N THR A 377 -17.18 -21.24 -22.18
CA THR A 377 -17.83 -19.92 -22.04
C THR A 377 -18.97 -19.97 -21.01
N THR A 378 -19.83 -21.00 -21.06
CA THR A 378 -20.92 -21.19 -20.08
C THR A 378 -20.40 -21.40 -18.65
N LYS A 379 -19.26 -22.07 -18.48
CA LYS A 379 -18.61 -22.25 -17.18
C LYS A 379 -17.88 -20.99 -16.67
N GLY A 380 -17.76 -19.94 -17.48
CA GLY A 380 -17.15 -18.67 -17.10
C GLY A 380 -15.62 -18.72 -17.00
N TYR A 381 -14.94 -19.48 -17.87
CA TYR A 381 -13.46 -19.44 -17.91
C TYR A 381 -12.96 -18.04 -18.25
N GLY A 382 -11.92 -17.59 -17.54
CA GLY A 382 -11.30 -16.28 -17.77
C GLY A 382 -10.65 -16.17 -19.15
N LEU A 383 -9.99 -17.25 -19.61
CA LEU A 383 -9.39 -17.39 -20.93
C LEU A 383 -9.72 -18.76 -21.53
N ILE A 384 -9.97 -18.81 -22.83
CA ILE A 384 -10.15 -20.06 -23.58
C ILE A 384 -9.02 -20.16 -24.59
N ILE A 385 -8.17 -21.17 -24.44
CA ILE A 385 -6.98 -21.39 -25.25
C ILE A 385 -7.27 -22.56 -26.19
N VAL A 386 -7.23 -22.32 -27.50
CA VAL A 386 -7.51 -23.33 -28.53
C VAL A 386 -6.22 -23.65 -29.27
N VAL A 387 -5.92 -24.94 -29.39
CA VAL A 387 -4.71 -25.46 -30.03
C VAL A 387 -5.07 -26.35 -31.21
N GLY A 388 -4.65 -25.95 -32.41
CA GLY A 388 -4.82 -26.72 -33.64
C GLY A 388 -3.52 -26.96 -34.40
N PRO A 389 -3.57 -27.60 -35.58
CA PRO A 389 -2.37 -27.97 -36.34
C PRO A 389 -1.46 -26.80 -36.69
N ARG A 390 -2.05 -25.64 -37.06
CA ARG A 390 -1.28 -24.43 -37.40
C ARG A 390 -0.47 -23.90 -36.22
N ASP A 391 -1.01 -24.03 -35.01
CA ASP A 391 -0.41 -23.55 -33.76
C ASP A 391 0.86 -24.34 -33.41
N VAL A 392 0.89 -25.63 -33.77
CA VAL A 392 2.08 -26.49 -33.63
C VAL A 392 3.19 -26.03 -34.57
N GLU A 393 2.87 -25.74 -35.83
CA GLU A 393 3.83 -25.27 -36.84
C GLU A 393 4.40 -23.89 -36.48
N SER A 394 3.56 -22.97 -36.00
CA SER A 394 3.96 -21.61 -35.62
C SER A 394 4.50 -21.49 -34.19
N LYS A 395 4.48 -22.56 -33.40
CA LYS A 395 4.83 -22.57 -31.97
C LYS A 395 4.05 -21.52 -31.17
N THR A 396 2.76 -21.37 -31.45
CA THR A 396 1.84 -20.45 -30.75
C THR A 396 0.63 -21.20 -30.22
N VAL A 397 -0.31 -20.50 -29.59
CA VAL A 397 -1.65 -20.98 -29.26
C VAL A 397 -2.66 -19.86 -29.51
N GLY A 398 -3.89 -20.21 -29.92
CA GLY A 398 -4.96 -19.26 -30.12
C GLY A 398 -5.68 -18.93 -28.80
N VAL A 399 -5.58 -17.69 -28.34
CA VAL A 399 -6.15 -17.22 -27.07
C VAL A 399 -7.40 -16.41 -27.33
N ASN A 400 -8.52 -16.81 -26.74
CA ASN A 400 -9.74 -16.02 -26.67
C ASN A 400 -9.88 -15.41 -25.27
N ALA A 401 -9.85 -14.08 -25.21
CA ALA A 401 -9.90 -13.28 -24.00
C ALA A 401 -11.20 -12.46 -23.88
N THR A 402 -12.23 -12.76 -24.68
CA THR A 402 -13.52 -12.04 -24.67
C THR A 402 -14.22 -12.05 -23.32
N THR A 403 -13.94 -13.05 -22.49
CA THR A 403 -14.42 -13.21 -21.12
C THR A 403 -13.77 -12.24 -20.11
N LEU A 404 -12.70 -11.52 -20.51
CA LEU A 404 -12.07 -10.45 -19.72
C LEU A 404 -12.66 -9.06 -19.97
N ALA A 405 -13.55 -8.92 -20.96
CA ALA A 405 -14.14 -7.64 -21.31
C ALA A 405 -15.00 -7.07 -20.16
N LYS A 406 -14.89 -5.77 -19.91
CA LYS A 406 -15.68 -5.05 -18.92
C LYS A 406 -17.02 -4.59 -19.50
N PRO A 407 -18.03 -4.35 -18.65
CA PRO A 407 -19.25 -3.68 -19.08
C PRO A 407 -18.92 -2.29 -19.65
N GLY A 408 -19.18 -2.08 -20.94
CA GLY A 408 -18.89 -0.83 -21.65
C GLY A 408 -17.81 -0.93 -22.74
N ASP A 409 -17.09 -2.05 -22.83
CA ASP A 409 -16.08 -2.25 -23.87
C ASP A 409 -16.71 -2.23 -25.28
N GLY A 410 -16.12 -1.46 -26.19
CA GLY A 410 -16.63 -1.25 -27.54
C GLY A 410 -16.45 -2.47 -28.47
N ALA A 411 -17.18 -2.48 -29.59
CA ALA A 411 -17.16 -3.59 -30.55
C ALA A 411 -15.76 -3.90 -31.12
N GLU A 412 -14.87 -2.92 -31.22
CA GLU A 412 -13.48 -3.09 -31.68
C GLU A 412 -12.59 -3.77 -30.64
N GLU A 413 -12.77 -3.47 -29.36
CA GLU A 413 -12.02 -4.10 -28.26
C GLU A 413 -12.45 -5.57 -28.08
N LEU A 414 -13.76 -5.83 -28.18
CA LEU A 414 -14.31 -7.19 -28.24
C LEU A 414 -13.81 -7.99 -29.45
N LYS A 415 -13.59 -7.36 -30.61
CA LYS A 415 -12.98 -8.03 -31.78
C LYS A 415 -11.50 -8.34 -31.55
N ARG A 416 -10.73 -7.42 -30.94
CA ARG A 416 -9.32 -7.62 -30.60
C ARG A 416 -9.12 -8.78 -29.61
N LEU A 417 -10.04 -8.94 -28.66
CA LEU A 417 -10.00 -10.00 -27.64
C LEU A 417 -10.48 -11.38 -28.15
N LYS A 418 -11.07 -11.47 -29.35
CA LYS A 418 -11.64 -12.73 -29.88
C LYS A 418 -10.62 -13.79 -30.23
N ARG A 419 -9.43 -13.39 -30.70
CA ARG A 419 -8.36 -14.34 -31.02
C ARG A 419 -7.01 -13.63 -31.08
N MET A 420 -6.12 -13.99 -30.18
CA MET A 420 -4.73 -13.56 -30.14
C MET A 420 -3.84 -14.80 -30.22
N ASP A 421 -2.93 -14.86 -31.20
CA ASP A 421 -1.97 -15.95 -31.26
C ASP A 421 -0.75 -15.58 -30.38
N MET A 422 -0.42 -16.40 -29.40
CA MET A 422 0.65 -16.13 -28.42
C MET A 422 1.55 -17.34 -28.24
N ALA A 423 2.84 -17.12 -28.00
CA ALA A 423 3.73 -18.18 -27.51
C ALA A 423 3.34 -18.58 -26.08
N PRO A 424 3.43 -19.86 -25.69
CA PRO A 424 3.08 -20.32 -24.33
C PRO A 424 3.75 -19.54 -23.20
N GLU A 425 5.02 -19.14 -23.37
CA GLU A 425 5.80 -18.37 -22.39
C GLU A 425 5.19 -16.98 -22.18
N LYS A 426 4.87 -16.28 -23.28
CA LYS A 426 4.21 -14.98 -23.23
C LYS A 426 2.80 -15.07 -22.66
N LEU A 427 2.09 -16.15 -22.95
CA LEU A 427 0.77 -16.40 -22.37
C LEU A 427 0.86 -16.60 -20.85
N ARG A 428 1.86 -17.32 -20.36
CA ARG A 428 2.13 -17.49 -18.94
C ARG A 428 2.36 -16.14 -18.25
N GLU A 429 3.24 -15.31 -18.81
CA GLU A 429 3.51 -13.96 -18.29
C GLU A 429 2.26 -13.09 -18.27
N PHE A 430 1.48 -13.12 -19.36
CA PHE A 430 0.22 -12.40 -19.44
C PHE A 430 -0.78 -12.86 -18.37
N MET A 431 -0.97 -14.16 -18.21
CA MET A 431 -1.86 -14.69 -17.17
C MET A 431 -1.39 -14.36 -15.75
N LEU A 432 -0.08 -14.41 -15.49
CA LEU A 432 0.48 -14.00 -14.20
C LEU A 432 0.25 -12.50 -13.93
N SER A 433 0.37 -11.65 -14.96
CA SER A 433 0.07 -10.22 -14.83
C SER A 433 -1.39 -9.95 -14.50
N LEU A 434 -2.31 -10.71 -15.09
CA LEU A 434 -3.73 -10.62 -14.78
C LEU A 434 -4.05 -11.17 -13.38
N ALA A 435 -3.38 -12.26 -12.98
CA ALA A 435 -3.57 -12.86 -11.67
C ALA A 435 -3.06 -11.95 -10.54
N ASN A 436 -1.99 -11.18 -10.80
CA ASN A 436 -1.41 -10.24 -9.85
C ASN A 436 -1.90 -8.79 -10.08
N GLY A 437 -2.81 -8.56 -11.03
CA GLY A 437 -3.21 -7.23 -11.48
C GLY A 437 -3.88 -6.38 -10.39
N TYR A 438 -4.38 -7.00 -9.32
CA TYR A 438 -4.88 -6.28 -8.15
C TYR A 438 -3.77 -5.52 -7.40
N ASN A 439 -2.50 -5.94 -7.51
CA ASN A 439 -1.37 -5.19 -6.95
C ASN A 439 -1.06 -3.91 -7.74
N ALA A 440 -1.49 -3.85 -9.01
CA ALA A 440 -1.39 -2.66 -9.87
C ALA A 440 -2.64 -1.78 -9.82
N MET A 441 -3.70 -2.20 -9.13
CA MET A 441 -4.83 -1.33 -8.78
C MET A 441 -4.37 -0.36 -7.68
N ASP A 442 -3.69 0.70 -8.13
CA ASP A 442 -3.32 1.84 -7.31
C ASP A 442 -4.60 2.60 -6.91
N LEU A 443 -5.27 2.13 -5.86
CA LEU A 443 -6.35 2.85 -5.21
C LEU A 443 -5.77 3.79 -4.16
N THR A 444 -5.03 4.80 -4.60
CA THR A 444 -4.90 6.08 -3.88
C THR A 444 -4.27 7.16 -4.78
N ASN A 445 -5.09 8.10 -5.23
CA ASN A 445 -4.74 9.51 -5.07
C ASN A 445 -5.76 10.12 -4.09
N PRO A 446 -5.53 10.12 -2.77
CA PRO A 446 -5.81 11.30 -1.98
C PRO A 446 -4.88 12.38 -2.53
N SER A 447 -5.48 13.45 -3.05
CA SER A 447 -4.78 14.57 -3.67
C SER A 447 -3.96 15.40 -2.68
N ASP A 448 -3.90 15.03 -1.41
CA ASP A 448 -3.13 15.77 -0.41
C ASP A 448 -1.99 14.93 0.16
N PRO A 449 -0.76 15.46 0.20
CA PRO A 449 0.28 14.87 1.02
C PRO A 449 -0.20 14.90 2.49
N PRO A 450 0.23 13.93 3.33
CA PRO A 450 -0.16 13.93 4.73
C PRO A 450 0.21 15.27 5.38
N PRO A 451 -0.65 15.82 6.26
CA PRO A 451 -0.38 17.12 6.85
C PRO A 451 0.92 17.04 7.66
N ASP A 452 1.76 18.06 7.50
CA ASP A 452 2.96 18.23 8.33
C ASP A 452 2.58 18.11 9.80
N TYR A 453 3.35 17.34 10.56
CA TYR A 453 3.11 16.97 11.96
C TYR A 453 2.80 18.19 12.84
N ILE A 454 3.42 19.32 12.52
CA ILE A 454 3.24 20.59 13.24
C ILE A 454 1.84 21.19 12.96
N THR A 455 1.33 21.03 11.75
CA THR A 455 0.01 21.49 11.31
C THR A 455 -1.11 20.68 11.97
N ALA A 456 -0.94 19.36 12.07
CA ALA A 456 -1.84 18.49 12.82
C ALA A 456 -1.84 18.83 14.33
N ALA A 457 -0.66 19.01 14.94
CA ALA A 457 -0.55 19.33 16.37
C ALA A 457 -1.21 20.67 16.76
N ARG A 458 -1.14 21.69 15.89
CA ARG A 458 -1.81 23.00 16.11
C ARG A 458 -3.31 22.95 15.89
N ALA A 459 -3.80 22.19 14.90
CA ALA A 459 -5.23 22.06 14.61
C ALA A 459 -5.99 21.37 15.76
N HIS A 460 -5.33 20.50 16.53
CA HIS A 460 -5.91 19.79 17.66
C HIS A 460 -5.69 20.45 19.04
N GLY A 461 -5.17 21.69 19.07
CA GLY A 461 -5.04 22.47 20.32
C GLY A 461 -4.10 21.85 21.37
N ILE A 462 -3.20 20.95 20.97
CA ILE A 462 -2.31 20.21 21.88
C ILE A 462 -1.15 21.12 22.33
N PRO A 463 -0.93 21.37 23.64
CA PRO A 463 0.23 22.10 24.10
C PRO A 463 1.47 21.21 23.99
N LEU A 464 2.40 21.53 23.09
CA LEU A 464 3.66 20.82 22.94
C LEU A 464 4.57 21.11 24.14
N ARG A 465 4.63 20.20 25.11
CA ARG A 465 5.67 20.18 26.15
C ARG A 465 6.79 19.22 25.70
N GLN A 466 8.04 19.43 26.16
CA GLN A 466 9.35 18.93 25.65
C GLN A 466 9.85 17.50 26.02
N SER A 467 9.65 16.49 25.19
CA SER A 467 10.19 15.12 25.36
C SER A 467 11.60 15.06 26.03
N ALA A 468 11.80 14.25 27.10
CA ALA A 468 13.17 13.83 27.46
C ALA A 468 13.80 13.18 26.22
N PRO A 469 15.06 13.50 25.92
CA PRO A 469 15.44 13.90 24.58
C PRO A 469 15.13 12.76 23.61
N ILE A 470 14.19 13.04 22.70
CA ILE A 470 14.40 12.68 21.30
C ILE A 470 15.89 12.93 21.12
N LYS A 471 16.71 11.92 20.80
CA LYS A 471 18.04 12.20 20.23
C LYS A 471 17.71 13.17 19.13
N LYS A 472 17.87 14.48 19.39
CA LYS A 472 17.10 15.51 18.67
C LYS A 472 17.36 15.16 17.23
N GLY A 473 16.30 14.78 16.50
CA GLY A 473 16.39 14.81 15.05
C GLY A 473 17.03 16.17 14.78
N PRO A 474 18.13 16.21 14.02
CA PRO A 474 19.04 17.35 14.00
C PRO A 474 18.20 18.62 13.99
N TYR A 475 18.50 19.56 14.91
CA TYR A 475 17.75 20.81 15.01
C TYR A 475 17.52 21.34 13.59
N PRO A 476 16.33 21.92 13.30
CA PRO A 476 16.07 22.49 12.00
C PRO A 476 17.28 23.28 11.56
N LEU A 477 17.76 23.04 10.34
CA LEU A 477 18.92 23.73 9.82
C LEU A 477 18.57 25.23 9.75
N GLU A 478 18.94 25.98 10.78
CA GLU A 478 18.66 27.42 10.92
C GLU A 478 19.72 28.20 10.14
N LEU A 479 19.60 28.15 8.82
CA LEU A 479 20.34 29.05 7.94
C LEU A 479 19.47 30.29 7.69
N PRO A 480 20.04 31.51 7.72
CA PRO A 480 19.29 32.74 7.46
C PRO A 480 18.45 32.68 6.18
N ILE A 481 18.97 32.03 5.13
CA ILE A 481 18.27 31.87 3.87
C ILE A 481 17.04 30.97 3.99
N LEU A 482 17.14 29.87 4.73
CA LEU A 482 16.01 28.97 4.96
C LEU A 482 14.93 29.66 5.77
N SER A 483 15.32 30.37 6.84
CA SER A 483 14.38 31.09 7.71
C SER A 483 13.66 32.22 6.96
N HIS A 484 14.34 32.90 6.02
CA HIS A 484 13.72 33.89 5.13
C HIS A 484 12.73 33.26 4.15
N LEU A 485 13.12 32.17 3.48
CA LEU A 485 12.31 31.55 2.43
C LEU A 485 11.05 30.85 2.95
N ARG A 486 11.02 30.39 4.21
CA ARG A 486 9.85 29.72 4.82
C ARG A 486 8.56 30.54 4.76
N SER A 487 8.66 31.88 4.81
CA SER A 487 7.51 32.80 4.78
C SER A 487 7.18 33.34 3.39
N LYS A 488 7.89 32.88 2.36
CA LYS A 488 7.83 33.42 1.01
C LYS A 488 7.25 32.41 0.03
N ARG A 489 6.72 32.91 -1.09
CA ARG A 489 6.32 32.07 -2.23
C ARG A 489 7.56 31.53 -2.93
N VAL A 490 7.91 30.27 -2.65
CA VAL A 490 9.02 29.56 -3.29
C VAL A 490 8.47 28.52 -4.25
N ILE A 491 8.88 28.59 -5.51
CA ILE A 491 8.43 27.68 -6.56
C ILE A 491 9.54 26.67 -6.86
N LEU A 492 9.21 25.38 -6.83
CA LEU A 492 10.03 24.33 -7.38
C LEU A 492 9.59 24.04 -8.83
N ALA A 493 10.45 24.38 -9.79
CA ALA A 493 10.26 24.19 -11.23
C ALA A 493 10.44 22.73 -11.67
N SER A 494 9.94 21.77 -10.90
CA SER A 494 10.13 20.34 -11.14
C SER A 494 8.99 19.49 -10.60
N ALA A 495 8.53 18.53 -11.41
CA ALA A 495 7.59 17.49 -10.98
C ALA A 495 8.24 16.36 -10.17
N SER A 496 9.56 16.42 -9.90
CA SER A 496 10.28 15.34 -9.23
C SER A 496 9.94 15.27 -7.73
N PRO A 497 9.30 14.18 -7.25
CA PRO A 497 8.97 14.05 -5.83
C PRO A 497 10.22 13.95 -4.94
N ARG A 498 11.36 13.50 -5.48
CA ARG A 498 12.64 13.42 -4.78
C ARG A 498 13.24 14.79 -4.48
N ARG A 499 13.16 15.73 -5.42
CA ARG A 499 13.66 17.10 -5.21
C ARG A 499 12.83 17.82 -4.15
N LYS A 500 11.50 17.62 -4.17
CA LYS A 500 10.60 18.07 -3.10
C LYS A 500 10.99 17.47 -1.76
N ALA A 501 11.28 16.17 -1.70
CA ALA A 501 11.69 15.50 -0.47
C ALA A 501 13.03 16.02 0.08
N LEU A 502 14.05 16.22 -0.77
CA LEU A 502 15.36 16.76 -0.37
C LEU A 502 15.25 18.18 0.21
N LEU A 503 14.49 19.06 -0.44
CA LEU A 503 14.24 20.41 0.07
C LEU A 503 13.37 20.40 1.34
N GLY A 504 12.42 19.47 1.44
CA GLY A 504 11.63 19.26 2.66
C GLY A 504 12.48 18.83 3.86
N GLN A 505 13.47 17.95 3.65
CA GLN A 505 14.38 17.46 4.69
C GLN A 505 15.24 18.57 5.31
N ILE A 506 15.59 19.61 4.55
CA ILE A 506 16.32 20.78 5.05
C ILE A 506 15.41 21.89 5.58
N GLY A 507 14.07 21.68 5.59
CA GLY A 507 13.11 22.62 6.17
C GLY A 507 12.51 23.64 5.20
N LEU A 508 12.61 23.43 3.88
CA LEU A 508 11.78 24.13 2.88
C LEU A 508 10.53 23.31 2.56
N THR A 509 9.55 23.37 3.48
CA THR A 509 8.29 22.64 3.35
C THR A 509 7.21 23.42 2.57
N ASN A 510 7.38 24.73 2.43
CA ASN A 510 6.41 25.66 1.82
C ASN A 510 6.65 25.86 0.30
N LEU A 511 6.83 24.76 -0.44
CA LEU A 511 7.15 24.79 -1.88
C LEU A 511 5.89 24.68 -2.74
N GLU A 512 5.68 25.63 -3.65
CA GLU A 512 4.74 25.51 -4.76
C GLU A 512 5.38 24.66 -5.86
N ILE A 513 4.72 23.60 -6.30
CA ILE A 513 5.21 22.75 -7.38
C ILE A 513 4.64 23.29 -8.70
N PHE A 514 5.49 23.88 -9.52
CA PHE A 514 5.12 24.37 -10.85
C PHE A 514 6.12 23.82 -11.89
N PRO A 515 5.90 22.61 -12.43
CA PRO A 515 6.81 22.00 -13.38
C PRO A 515 6.93 22.83 -14.67
N SER A 516 8.15 22.97 -15.19
CA SER A 516 8.38 23.59 -16.50
C SER A 516 7.81 22.72 -17.62
N THR A 517 7.23 23.36 -18.64
CA THR A 517 6.79 22.74 -19.89
C THR A 517 7.82 22.84 -21.01
N GLU A 518 8.99 23.45 -20.75
CA GLU A 518 10.05 23.61 -21.74
C GLU A 518 10.59 22.24 -22.19
N PRO A 519 10.75 22.02 -23.50
CA PRO A 519 11.31 20.79 -24.02
C PRO A 519 12.80 20.66 -23.65
N GLU A 520 13.22 19.45 -23.31
CA GLU A 520 14.63 19.09 -23.08
C GLU A 520 15.30 18.75 -24.42
N ASP A 521 15.38 19.74 -25.33
CA ASP A 521 15.72 19.54 -26.76
C ASP A 521 16.99 20.28 -27.20
N LEU A 522 17.81 20.76 -26.26
CA LEU A 522 19.11 21.34 -26.55
C LEU A 522 19.98 20.39 -27.39
N ASP A 523 20.76 20.95 -28.32
CA ASP A 523 21.61 20.13 -29.16
C ASP A 523 22.81 19.58 -28.36
N LYS A 524 22.75 18.27 -28.12
CA LYS A 524 23.75 17.49 -27.37
C LYS A 524 25.10 17.38 -28.07
N LYS A 525 25.21 17.80 -29.35
CA LYS A 525 26.48 17.81 -30.08
C LYS A 525 27.26 19.11 -29.92
N THR A 526 26.57 20.20 -29.58
CA THR A 526 27.14 21.55 -29.48
C THR A 526 27.37 21.98 -28.04
N HIS A 527 26.83 21.24 -27.06
CA HIS A 527 27.02 21.48 -25.64
C HIS A 527 27.77 20.31 -25.01
N THR A 528 28.75 20.61 -24.17
CA THR A 528 29.27 19.64 -23.20
C THR A 528 28.16 19.20 -22.24
N PRO A 529 28.25 18.02 -21.61
CA PRO A 529 27.26 17.58 -20.62
C PRO A 529 26.97 18.62 -19.52
N GLU A 530 28.00 19.36 -19.10
CA GLU A 530 27.93 20.43 -18.11
C GLU A 530 27.16 21.65 -18.65
N GLU A 531 27.47 22.10 -19.86
CA GLU A 531 26.74 23.21 -20.51
C GLU A 531 25.29 22.85 -20.80
N TYR A 532 25.03 21.61 -21.22
CA TYR A 532 23.68 21.11 -21.52
C TYR A 532 22.78 21.16 -20.28
N VAL A 533 23.26 20.60 -19.16
CA VAL A 533 22.46 20.51 -17.93
C VAL A 533 22.29 21.90 -17.29
N ALA A 534 23.31 22.76 -17.37
CA ALA A 534 23.23 24.15 -16.93
C ALA A 534 22.18 24.94 -17.71
N ALA A 535 22.26 24.92 -19.05
CA ALA A 535 21.34 25.65 -19.92
C ALA A 535 19.89 25.15 -19.79
N THR A 536 19.69 23.83 -19.67
CA THR A 536 18.36 23.24 -19.41
C THR A 536 17.78 23.73 -18.09
N ALA A 537 18.56 23.72 -17.01
CA ALA A 537 18.11 24.21 -15.71
C ALA A 537 17.76 25.71 -15.74
N GLN A 538 18.57 26.52 -16.43
CA GLN A 538 18.31 27.96 -16.61
C GLN A 538 17.01 28.23 -17.38
N ARG A 539 16.81 27.56 -18.53
CA ARG A 539 15.57 27.68 -19.33
C ARG A 539 14.34 27.32 -18.51
N LYS A 540 14.38 26.20 -17.79
CA LYS A 540 13.29 25.74 -16.91
C LYS A 540 12.97 26.77 -15.82
N CYS A 541 14.01 27.34 -15.20
CA CYS A 541 13.85 28.34 -14.14
C CYS A 541 13.18 29.61 -14.67
N LEU A 542 13.67 30.14 -15.79
CA LEU A 542 13.15 31.37 -16.38
C LEU A 542 11.71 31.20 -16.90
N ALA A 543 11.43 30.09 -17.58
CA ALA A 543 10.09 29.82 -18.11
C ALA A 543 9.05 29.71 -17.00
N VAL A 544 9.37 29.02 -15.89
CA VAL A 544 8.46 28.91 -14.74
C VAL A 544 8.28 30.26 -14.04
N TYR A 545 9.34 31.06 -13.91
CA TYR A 545 9.24 32.42 -13.35
C TYR A 545 8.29 33.29 -14.19
N GLN A 546 8.47 33.31 -15.51
CA GLN A 546 7.62 34.09 -16.42
C GLN A 546 6.16 33.59 -16.42
N ALA A 547 5.95 32.28 -16.45
CA ALA A 547 4.62 31.68 -16.39
C ALA A 547 3.91 31.96 -15.06
N ALA A 548 4.65 31.99 -13.95
CA ALA A 548 4.11 32.33 -12.63
C ALA A 548 3.65 33.80 -12.56
N LEU A 549 4.41 34.73 -13.14
CA LEU A 549 4.03 36.14 -13.24
C LEU A 549 2.81 36.35 -14.16
N ALA A 550 2.76 35.67 -15.30
CA ALA A 550 1.62 35.74 -16.22
C ALA A 550 0.33 35.21 -15.55
N ARG A 551 0.39 34.05 -14.90
CA ARG A 551 -0.75 33.45 -14.20
C ARG A 551 -1.27 34.33 -13.06
N GLN A 552 -0.37 35.00 -12.34
CA GLN A 552 -0.75 35.95 -11.28
C GLN A 552 -1.43 37.20 -11.84
N SER A 553 -0.95 37.73 -12.97
CA SER A 553 -1.59 38.85 -13.68
C SER A 553 -3.01 38.49 -14.15
N GLU A 554 -3.19 37.28 -14.70
CA GLU A 554 -4.50 36.75 -15.11
C GLU A 554 -5.46 36.63 -13.92
N ILE A 555 -5.02 36.00 -12.83
CA ILE A 555 -5.83 35.82 -11.60
C ILE A 555 -6.26 37.18 -11.02
N THR A 556 -5.34 38.14 -10.97
CA THR A 556 -5.62 39.50 -10.45
C THR A 556 -6.67 40.20 -11.31
N SER A 557 -6.57 40.08 -12.63
CA SER A 557 -7.54 40.68 -13.56
C SER A 557 -8.94 40.05 -13.48
N HIS A 558 -9.04 38.74 -13.23
CA HIS A 558 -10.32 38.04 -13.04
C HIS A 558 -10.99 38.44 -11.72
N LYS A 559 -10.18 38.59 -10.64
CA LYS A 559 -10.65 39.05 -9.34
C LYS A 559 -11.20 40.48 -9.38
N GLU A 560 -10.56 41.38 -10.10
CA GLU A 560 -11.05 42.76 -10.30
C GLU A 560 -12.35 42.83 -11.10
N LYS A 561 -12.59 41.85 -11.99
CA LYS A 561 -13.82 41.76 -12.80
C LYS A 561 -14.99 41.04 -12.12
N GLY A 562 -14.79 40.51 -10.90
CA GLY A 562 -15.82 39.79 -10.15
C GLY A 562 -16.05 38.33 -10.59
N ASP A 563 -15.27 37.83 -11.55
CA ASP A 563 -15.28 36.42 -11.97
C ASP A 563 -14.29 35.64 -11.12
N VAL A 564 -14.76 34.99 -10.05
CA VAL A 564 -13.91 34.13 -9.23
C VAL A 564 -13.78 32.76 -9.93
N PRO A 565 -12.58 32.33 -10.35
CA PRO A 565 -12.40 30.98 -10.89
C PRO A 565 -12.80 29.94 -9.85
N ASN A 566 -13.47 28.87 -10.28
CA ASN A 566 -13.79 27.72 -9.44
C ASN A 566 -12.92 26.51 -9.87
N PRO A 567 -12.06 25.95 -9.00
CA PRO A 567 -11.82 26.32 -7.59
C PRO A 567 -11.08 27.65 -7.42
N SER A 568 -11.30 28.32 -6.28
CA SER A 568 -10.64 29.60 -5.96
C SER A 568 -9.11 29.43 -5.88
N PRO A 569 -8.33 30.37 -6.46
CA PRO A 569 -6.87 30.28 -6.48
C PRO A 569 -6.27 30.43 -5.08
N ASP A 570 -5.12 29.79 -4.87
CA ASP A 570 -4.36 29.89 -3.60
C ASP A 570 -3.97 31.36 -3.36
N PRO A 571 -4.20 31.94 -2.17
CA PRO A 571 -3.83 33.33 -1.87
C PRO A 571 -2.38 33.67 -2.18
N ARG A 572 -1.45 32.71 -2.10
CA ARG A 572 -0.04 32.89 -2.44
C ARG A 572 0.18 33.13 -3.93
N GLN A 573 -0.70 32.63 -4.80
CA GLN A 573 -0.63 32.85 -6.25
C GLN A 573 -0.93 34.28 -6.67
N LEU A 574 -1.36 35.14 -5.74
CA LEU A 574 -1.54 36.58 -5.94
C LEU A 574 -0.23 37.37 -5.71
N GLU A 575 0.77 36.76 -5.07
CA GLU A 575 2.08 37.38 -4.81
C GLU A 575 3.11 36.96 -5.87
N ASP A 576 4.05 37.85 -6.18
CA ASP A 576 5.18 37.51 -7.05
C ASP A 576 6.03 36.39 -6.43
N PRO A 577 6.56 35.47 -7.25
CA PRO A 577 7.45 34.43 -6.75
C PRO A 577 8.72 35.06 -6.17
N ALA A 578 8.95 34.83 -4.88
CA ALA A 578 10.15 35.33 -4.19
C ALA A 578 11.40 34.52 -4.55
N LEU A 579 11.22 33.27 -5.01
CA LEU A 579 12.29 32.41 -5.46
C LEU A 579 11.72 31.31 -6.38
N VAL A 580 12.43 31.02 -7.47
CA VAL A 580 12.20 29.84 -8.31
C VAL A 580 13.46 28.97 -8.28
N ILE A 581 13.30 27.69 -8.01
CA ILE A 581 14.37 26.68 -8.01
C ILE A 581 14.10 25.70 -9.13
N ALA A 582 15.02 25.57 -10.08
CA ALA A 582 15.00 24.55 -11.12
C ALA A 582 16.21 23.63 -10.98
N ALA A 583 16.03 22.37 -11.36
CA ALA A 583 17.14 21.45 -11.49
C ALA A 583 16.90 20.48 -12.66
N ASP A 584 17.98 20.09 -13.29
CA ASP A 584 18.01 19.06 -14.32
C ASP A 584 19.13 18.07 -14.03
N THR A 585 18.90 16.78 -14.25
CA THR A 585 19.86 15.72 -13.89
C THR A 585 20.05 14.79 -15.06
N ILE A 586 21.29 14.60 -15.48
CA ILE A 586 21.68 13.69 -16.56
C ILE A 586 22.77 12.73 -16.09
N ILE A 587 22.97 11.67 -16.85
CA ILE A 587 24.18 10.83 -16.72
C ILE A 587 25.09 11.08 -17.92
N ALA A 588 26.37 11.32 -17.66
CA ALA A 588 27.40 11.36 -18.68
C ALA A 588 28.26 10.09 -18.57
N THR A 589 28.30 9.31 -19.65
CA THR A 589 29.22 8.18 -19.77
C THR A 589 30.68 8.68 -19.78
N ARG A 590 31.64 7.77 -19.61
CA ARG A 590 33.06 8.09 -19.74
C ARG A 590 33.44 8.67 -21.12
N ALA A 591 32.68 8.33 -22.16
CA ALA A 591 32.85 8.86 -23.51
C ALA A 591 32.19 10.24 -23.74
N GLY A 592 31.57 10.84 -22.70
CA GLY A 592 30.86 12.12 -22.80
C GLY A 592 29.45 12.01 -23.37
N GLN A 593 28.94 10.80 -23.62
CA GLN A 593 27.55 10.61 -24.08
C GLN A 593 26.56 10.88 -22.95
N ILE A 594 25.57 11.72 -23.22
CA ILE A 594 24.46 12.06 -22.31
C ILE A 594 23.40 10.95 -22.38
N LEU A 595 23.10 10.36 -21.22
CA LEU A 595 22.00 9.43 -20.99
C LEU A 595 20.94 10.11 -20.12
N GLU A 596 19.73 10.14 -20.63
CA GLU A 596 18.55 10.64 -19.94
C GLU A 596 17.73 9.45 -19.41
N LYS A 597 16.39 9.57 -19.43
CA LYS A 597 15.48 8.51 -19.05
C LYS A 597 15.40 7.47 -20.16
N PRO A 598 15.28 6.17 -19.83
CA PRO A 598 15.12 5.13 -20.82
C PRO A 598 13.79 5.30 -21.58
N ARG A 599 13.81 5.06 -22.90
CA ARG A 599 12.62 5.22 -23.77
C ARG A 599 11.77 3.96 -23.87
N SER A 600 12.36 2.81 -23.55
CA SER A 600 11.72 1.50 -23.57
C SER A 600 12.46 0.56 -22.63
N GLU A 601 11.88 -0.60 -22.33
CA GLU A 601 12.50 -1.61 -21.50
C GLU A 601 13.82 -2.13 -22.09
N ALA A 602 13.87 -2.34 -23.42
CA ALA A 602 15.10 -2.74 -24.11
C ALA A 602 16.18 -1.64 -24.06
N ASP A 603 15.76 -0.37 -24.16
CA ASP A 603 16.64 0.78 -24.00
C ASP A 603 17.21 0.87 -22.58
N HIS A 604 16.37 0.56 -21.58
CA HIS A 604 16.70 0.53 -20.16
C HIS A 604 17.73 -0.55 -19.84
N VAL A 605 17.51 -1.78 -20.29
CA VAL A 605 18.46 -2.89 -20.13
C VAL A 605 19.80 -2.54 -20.79
N ARG A 606 19.76 -2.04 -22.04
CA ARG A 606 20.98 -1.64 -22.77
C ARG A 606 21.75 -0.55 -22.02
N MET A 607 21.05 0.43 -21.47
CA MET A 607 21.64 1.52 -20.70
C MET A 607 22.33 1.00 -19.45
N LEU A 608 21.67 0.17 -18.64
CA LEU A 608 22.25 -0.37 -17.41
C LEU A 608 23.42 -1.33 -17.65
N LYS A 609 23.34 -2.17 -18.70
CA LYS A 609 24.48 -3.00 -19.11
C LYS A 609 25.67 -2.13 -19.49
N HIS A 610 25.45 -1.07 -20.28
CA HIS A 610 26.52 -0.13 -20.61
C HIS A 610 27.15 0.54 -19.38
N LEU A 611 26.33 0.97 -18.41
CA LEU A 611 26.83 1.57 -17.16
C LEU A 611 27.62 0.56 -16.31
N ARG A 612 27.15 -0.68 -16.21
CA ARG A 612 27.89 -1.79 -15.57
C ARG A 612 29.24 -2.04 -16.26
N ASP A 613 29.22 -2.24 -17.58
CA ASP A 613 30.40 -2.67 -18.33
C ASP A 613 31.48 -1.58 -18.38
N THR A 614 31.07 -0.31 -18.27
CA THR A 614 31.99 0.83 -18.13
C THR A 614 32.43 1.09 -16.70
N VAL A 615 31.81 0.42 -15.72
CA VAL A 615 32.00 0.47 -14.26
C VAL A 615 31.75 1.84 -13.64
N GLN A 616 31.99 2.94 -14.37
CA GLN A 616 31.95 4.29 -13.87
C GLN A 616 31.23 5.24 -14.85
N HIS A 617 30.35 6.06 -14.30
CA HIS A 617 29.72 7.18 -14.99
C HIS A 617 29.62 8.41 -14.08
N ARG A 618 29.34 9.57 -14.70
CA ARG A 618 29.16 10.84 -14.02
C ARG A 618 27.68 11.17 -13.95
N VAL A 619 27.21 11.61 -12.80
CA VAL A 619 25.88 12.16 -12.60
C VAL A 619 26.02 13.66 -12.45
N LEU A 620 25.47 14.39 -13.40
CA LEU A 620 25.52 15.85 -13.45
C LEU A 620 24.14 16.41 -13.13
N THR A 621 24.05 17.26 -12.10
CA THR A 621 22.83 18.05 -11.87
C THR A 621 23.13 19.52 -12.00
N GLY A 622 22.50 20.15 -12.99
CA GLY A 622 22.44 21.61 -13.11
C GLY A 622 21.33 22.13 -12.21
N VAL A 623 21.67 23.04 -11.28
CA VAL A 623 20.71 23.75 -10.45
C VAL A 623 20.72 25.21 -10.85
N CYS A 624 19.53 25.78 -11.03
CA CYS A 624 19.34 27.20 -11.28
C CYS A 624 18.38 27.77 -10.25
N VAL A 625 18.69 28.94 -9.70
CA VAL A 625 17.86 29.67 -8.75
C VAL A 625 17.69 31.10 -9.23
N LEU A 626 16.45 31.60 -9.18
CA LEU A 626 16.10 32.94 -9.63
C LEU A 626 15.25 33.65 -8.56
N ALA A 627 15.59 34.89 -8.23
CA ALA A 627 14.81 35.75 -7.33
C ALA A 627 14.59 37.14 -7.95
N PRO A 628 13.46 37.81 -7.67
CA PRO A 628 13.25 39.19 -8.11
C PRO A 628 14.26 40.14 -7.45
N LYS A 629 14.68 41.17 -8.18
CA LYS A 629 15.57 42.19 -7.62
C LYS A 629 14.81 43.17 -6.74
N ALA A 630 15.37 43.51 -5.60
CA ALA A 630 14.76 44.48 -4.69
C ALA A 630 14.66 45.90 -5.29
N ASP A 631 15.57 46.26 -6.19
CA ASP A 631 15.63 47.56 -6.86
C ASP A 631 14.87 47.61 -8.20
N ALA A 632 14.25 46.48 -8.61
CA ALA A 632 13.58 46.29 -9.89
C ALA A 632 14.44 46.66 -11.12
N SER A 633 15.77 46.70 -10.99
CA SER A 633 16.68 46.99 -12.11
C SER A 633 16.57 45.90 -13.16
N HIS A 634 16.58 46.29 -14.44
CA HIS A 634 16.46 45.33 -15.56
C HIS A 634 17.54 44.23 -15.47
N PRO A 635 17.21 42.92 -15.62
CA PRO A 635 15.95 42.34 -16.12
C PRO A 635 14.84 42.11 -15.07
N GLY A 636 14.96 42.70 -13.88
CA GLY A 636 13.98 42.61 -12.78
C GLY A 636 14.19 41.41 -11.87
N TYR A 637 15.18 40.56 -12.18
CA TYR A 637 15.54 39.38 -11.40
C TYR A 637 17.05 39.16 -11.37
N GLU A 638 17.50 38.44 -10.36
CA GLU A 638 18.84 37.90 -10.21
C GLU A 638 18.75 36.38 -10.40
N MET A 639 19.65 35.82 -11.20
CA MET A 639 19.68 34.38 -11.50
C MET A 639 21.09 33.84 -11.32
N ALA A 640 21.22 32.71 -10.64
CA ALA A 640 22.49 32.02 -10.44
C ALA A 640 22.31 30.51 -10.68
N SER A 641 23.33 29.89 -11.27
CA SER A 641 23.33 28.46 -11.56
C SER A 641 24.65 27.79 -11.22
N HIS A 642 24.60 26.49 -10.91
CA HIS A 642 25.77 25.66 -10.63
C HIS A 642 25.55 24.25 -11.19
N VAL A 643 26.62 23.60 -11.64
CA VAL A 643 26.59 22.19 -12.05
C VAL A 643 27.39 21.38 -11.05
N GLU A 644 26.73 20.43 -10.38
CA GLU A 644 27.40 19.49 -9.51
C GLU A 644 27.71 18.19 -10.27
N ASP A 645 28.94 17.71 -10.14
CA ASP A 645 29.43 16.47 -10.74
C ASP A 645 29.73 15.43 -9.67
N THR A 646 29.24 14.21 -9.85
CA THR A 646 29.45 13.10 -8.94
C THR A 646 29.68 11.82 -9.71
N LYS A 647 30.74 11.08 -9.38
CA LYS A 647 31.05 9.80 -10.02
C LYS A 647 30.31 8.70 -9.29
N VAL A 648 29.70 7.80 -10.04
CA VAL A 648 29.02 6.60 -9.53
C VAL A 648 29.67 5.38 -10.16
N PHE A 649 29.87 4.37 -9.34
CA PHE A 649 30.50 3.11 -9.71
C PHE A 649 29.46 2.00 -9.59
N PHE A 650 29.29 1.21 -10.64
CA PHE A 650 28.46 0.01 -10.61
C PHE A 650 29.29 -1.22 -10.25
N ALA A 651 28.66 -2.20 -9.60
CA ALA A 651 29.26 -3.52 -9.42
C ALA A 651 29.49 -4.17 -10.80
N GLY A 652 30.58 -4.90 -10.96
CA GLY A 652 30.88 -5.64 -12.19
C GLY A 652 30.00 -6.88 -12.36
N GLU A 653 30.04 -7.48 -13.56
CA GLU A 653 29.34 -8.75 -13.82
C GLU A 653 29.85 -9.88 -12.90
N GLU A 654 31.17 -9.94 -12.68
CA GLU A 654 31.81 -10.90 -11.77
C GLU A 654 31.57 -10.58 -10.28
N ASP A 655 31.20 -9.34 -9.96
CA ASP A 655 30.97 -8.85 -8.59
C ASP A 655 29.47 -8.83 -8.21
N GLY A 656 28.66 -9.66 -8.89
CA GLY A 656 27.25 -9.88 -8.53
C GLY A 656 26.24 -9.02 -9.28
N LEU A 657 26.62 -8.41 -10.41
CA LEU A 657 25.70 -7.75 -11.34
C LEU A 657 25.55 -8.46 -12.71
N PRO A 658 25.14 -9.74 -12.76
CA PRO A 658 24.86 -10.43 -14.02
C PRO A 658 23.61 -9.87 -14.72
N ASP A 659 23.45 -10.27 -15.99
CA ASP A 659 22.39 -9.77 -16.87
C ASP A 659 20.97 -9.97 -16.32
N ASP A 660 20.72 -11.09 -15.64
CA ASP A 660 19.43 -11.43 -15.03
C ASP A 660 19.08 -10.52 -13.84
N VAL A 661 20.08 -10.03 -13.10
CA VAL A 661 19.89 -9.03 -12.04
C VAL A 661 19.51 -7.67 -12.64
N ILE A 662 20.17 -7.24 -13.71
CA ILE A 662 19.79 -6.02 -14.44
C ILE A 662 18.38 -6.14 -15.00
N GLU A 663 18.05 -7.25 -15.65
CA GLU A 663 16.71 -7.49 -16.21
C GLU A 663 15.63 -7.52 -15.12
N SER A 664 15.93 -8.15 -13.98
CA SER A 664 15.03 -8.17 -12.82
C SER A 664 14.84 -6.77 -12.23
N TYR A 665 15.90 -5.97 -12.15
CA TYR A 665 15.83 -4.58 -11.72
C TYR A 665 14.95 -3.74 -12.67
N VAL A 666 15.13 -3.88 -13.98
CA VAL A 666 14.33 -3.17 -14.98
C VAL A 666 12.84 -3.50 -14.84
N ARG A 667 12.49 -4.76 -14.54
CA ARG A 667 11.09 -5.19 -14.30
C ARG A 667 10.44 -4.51 -13.09
N THR A 668 11.21 -4.05 -12.10
CA THR A 668 10.68 -3.27 -10.96
C THR A 668 10.12 -1.92 -11.39
N ARG A 669 10.54 -1.42 -12.57
CA ARG A 669 10.28 -0.07 -13.09
C ARG A 669 10.77 1.07 -12.19
N GLU A 670 11.53 0.79 -11.14
CA GLU A 670 12.04 1.79 -10.22
C GLU A 670 12.90 2.83 -10.93
N GLY A 671 13.69 2.44 -11.94
CA GLY A 671 14.56 3.34 -12.69
C GLY A 671 13.93 4.05 -13.89
N ALA A 672 12.71 3.70 -14.30
CA ALA A 672 12.18 4.04 -15.63
C ALA A 672 11.98 5.55 -15.86
N ASP A 673 11.71 6.31 -14.80
CA ASP A 673 11.52 7.77 -14.83
C ASP A 673 12.79 8.56 -14.47
N LYS A 674 13.96 7.90 -14.41
CA LYS A 674 15.21 8.45 -13.88
C LYS A 674 16.31 8.49 -14.95
N ALA A 675 17.13 9.53 -14.91
CA ALA A 675 18.31 9.59 -15.76
C ALA A 675 19.23 8.40 -15.47
N GLY A 676 19.69 7.72 -16.51
CA GLY A 676 20.52 6.52 -16.37
C GLY A 676 19.76 5.25 -15.97
N GLY A 677 18.45 5.34 -15.73
CA GLY A 677 17.64 4.18 -15.47
C GLY A 677 17.83 3.55 -14.09
N TYR A 678 18.30 4.25 -13.05
CA TYR A 678 18.37 3.67 -11.70
C TYR A 678 18.05 4.68 -10.58
N ALA A 679 17.73 4.17 -9.38
CA ALA A 679 17.47 4.96 -8.18
C ALA A 679 18.46 4.64 -7.07
N LEU A 680 19.26 5.63 -6.64
CA LEU A 680 20.24 5.43 -5.56
C LEU A 680 19.58 5.19 -4.18
N GLN A 681 18.40 5.75 -3.92
CA GLN A 681 17.66 5.56 -2.65
C GLN A 681 16.78 4.30 -2.64
N GLY A 682 16.86 3.48 -3.69
CA GLY A 682 16.01 2.32 -3.88
C GLY A 682 16.79 1.03 -4.09
N VAL A 683 16.15 0.03 -4.68
CA VAL A 683 16.77 -1.26 -5.03
C VAL A 683 18.00 -1.04 -5.91
N GLY A 684 17.99 -0.02 -6.77
CA GLY A 684 19.11 0.30 -7.65
C GLY A 684 20.39 0.64 -6.89
N GLY A 685 20.29 1.40 -5.79
CA GLY A 685 21.44 1.72 -4.95
C GLY A 685 21.94 0.55 -4.10
N MET A 686 21.09 -0.44 -3.85
CA MET A 686 21.44 -1.63 -3.07
C MET A 686 22.06 -2.75 -3.92
N VAL A 687 21.70 -2.81 -5.20
CA VAL A 687 22.00 -3.98 -6.07
C VAL A 687 22.87 -3.60 -7.27
N LEU A 688 22.82 -2.35 -7.76
CA LEU A 688 23.58 -1.92 -8.94
C LEU A 688 24.83 -1.12 -8.58
N VAL A 689 24.73 -0.25 -7.56
CA VAL A 689 25.77 0.72 -7.21
C VAL A 689 26.72 0.14 -6.17
N ASP A 690 28.00 0.12 -6.49
CA ASP A 690 29.08 -0.27 -5.57
C ASP A 690 29.57 0.92 -4.73
N LYS A 691 29.85 2.06 -5.38
CA LYS A 691 30.41 3.24 -4.74
C LYS A 691 29.94 4.55 -5.36
N VAL A 692 29.89 5.61 -4.56
CA VAL A 692 29.67 7.00 -5.01
C VAL A 692 30.84 7.87 -4.55
N GLU A 693 31.45 8.60 -5.48
CA GLU A 693 32.48 9.61 -5.20
C GLU A 693 31.94 11.00 -5.54
N GLY A 694 31.48 11.73 -4.52
CA GLY A 694 30.91 13.07 -4.62
C GLY A 694 29.64 13.22 -3.78
N SER A 695 28.73 14.07 -4.23
CA SER A 695 27.49 14.40 -3.52
C SER A 695 26.41 13.33 -3.77
N VAL A 696 25.99 12.64 -2.70
CA VAL A 696 24.91 11.62 -2.78
C VAL A 696 23.58 12.25 -3.19
N ASP A 697 23.28 13.45 -2.67
CA ASP A 697 22.10 14.25 -2.98
C ASP A 697 22.08 14.74 -4.44
N ASN A 698 23.25 14.98 -5.05
CA ASN A 698 23.37 15.20 -6.49
C ASN A 698 22.86 13.98 -7.30
N VAL A 699 23.26 12.76 -6.91
CA VAL A 699 22.80 11.53 -7.59
C VAL A 699 21.31 11.28 -7.40
N ILE A 700 20.76 11.67 -6.25
CA ILE A 700 19.31 11.59 -5.99
C ILE A 700 18.53 12.56 -6.89
N GLY A 701 19.15 13.69 -7.24
CA GLY A 701 18.69 14.63 -8.27
C GLY A 701 18.68 16.10 -7.86
N LEU A 702 19.27 16.48 -6.72
CA LEU A 702 19.46 17.88 -6.32
C LEU A 702 20.64 18.03 -5.34
N PRO A 703 21.74 18.71 -5.72
CA PRO A 703 22.83 19.06 -4.81
C PRO A 703 22.38 20.16 -3.85
N VAL A 704 21.87 19.75 -2.69
CA VAL A 704 21.19 20.60 -1.71
C VAL A 704 22.10 21.70 -1.19
N ARG A 705 23.37 21.37 -0.86
CA ARG A 705 24.34 22.35 -0.38
C ARG A 705 24.55 23.49 -1.39
N LYS A 706 24.72 23.16 -2.66
CA LYS A 706 24.92 24.13 -3.74
C LYS A 706 23.65 24.93 -4.01
N CYS A 707 22.49 24.26 -4.01
CA CYS A 707 21.20 24.92 -4.14
C CYS A 707 21.02 26.02 -3.08
N LEU A 708 21.35 25.75 -1.81
CA LEU A 708 21.25 26.75 -0.73
C LEU A 708 22.21 27.92 -0.90
N GLN A 709 23.45 27.66 -1.35
CA GLN A 709 24.42 28.72 -1.65
C GLN A 709 23.91 29.65 -2.76
N LEU A 710 23.30 29.09 -3.81
CA LEU A 710 22.68 29.87 -4.88
C LEU A 710 21.49 30.69 -4.37
N CYS A 711 20.63 30.10 -3.52
CA CYS A 711 19.52 30.82 -2.89
C CYS A 711 20.02 32.02 -2.07
N GLU A 712 21.07 31.82 -1.26
CA GLU A 712 21.64 32.90 -0.44
C GLU A 712 22.19 34.04 -1.32
N ARG A 713 22.87 33.68 -2.42
CA ARG A 713 23.40 34.64 -3.39
C ARG A 713 22.30 35.50 -4.01
N VAL A 714 21.29 34.87 -4.61
CA VAL A 714 20.26 35.61 -5.36
C VAL A 714 19.26 36.36 -4.46
N VAL A 715 19.16 36.00 -3.16
CA VAL A 715 18.24 36.66 -2.22
C VAL A 715 18.93 37.71 -1.36
N PHE A 716 20.12 37.44 -0.81
CA PHE A 716 20.77 38.36 0.14
C PHE A 716 22.00 39.08 -0.41
N ARG A 717 22.63 38.57 -1.46
CA ARG A 717 23.88 39.11 -2.02
C ARG A 717 23.70 39.54 -3.48
N GLN A 718 22.54 40.11 -3.79
CA GLN A 718 22.25 40.65 -5.12
C GLN A 718 23.29 41.72 -5.48
N GLY A 719 23.93 41.58 -6.64
CA GLY A 719 24.93 42.55 -7.13
C GLY A 719 26.33 42.48 -6.50
N ALA A 720 26.61 41.48 -5.65
CA ALA A 720 27.99 41.24 -5.20
C ALA A 720 28.78 40.52 -6.31
N GLU A 721 29.91 41.11 -6.76
CA GLU A 721 30.84 40.44 -7.67
C GLU A 721 31.52 39.25 -6.98
N GLU A 722 31.82 38.19 -7.73
CA GLU A 722 32.52 37.02 -7.23
C GLU A 722 33.93 37.41 -6.75
N GLU A 723 34.14 37.56 -5.44
CA GLU A 723 35.48 37.49 -4.86
C GLU A 723 36.04 36.09 -5.15
N GLY A 724 36.99 36.05 -6.08
CA GLY A 724 37.55 34.82 -6.63
C GLY A 724 38.41 34.01 -5.67
N GLY A 725 38.64 32.77 -6.10
CA GLY A 725 39.70 31.87 -5.62
C GLY A 725 39.19 30.45 -5.34
N GLU A 726 39.79 29.36 -5.81
CA GLU A 726 41.08 29.17 -6.47
C GLU A 726 41.06 27.85 -7.26
N SER A 727 41.82 27.88 -8.36
CA SER A 727 42.47 26.74 -8.99
C SER A 727 43.32 25.95 -7.99
N ASP A 728 43.14 24.63 -7.94
CA ASP A 728 44.19 23.60 -8.07
C ASP A 728 43.58 22.20 -8.18
#